data_AF-A0A7K3PCI5-F1
#
_entry.id   AF-A0A7K3PCI5-F1
#
_cell.length_a   1.000
_cell.length_b   1.000
_cell.length_c   1.000
_cell.angle_alpha   90.00
_cell.angle_beta   90.00
_cell.angle_gamma   90.00
#
_symmetry.space_group_name_H-M   'P 1'
#
loop_
_entity.id
_entity.type
_entity.pdbx_description
1 polymer ?
#
loop_
_entity_poly.entity_id
_entity_poly.type
_entity_poly.pdbx_seq_one_letter_code
_entity_poly.pdbx_strand_id
1 'polypeptide(L)'
;MAIPDKGADCVDNRTIGTYRLVSRLGAGGMGEVYLAHSPSGRRVAVKAVHAQLAEDPQFRARFRQEVAAARRVSGAFTAPVVDADPDAAQPWMATVYVPAPTLSSYIRNNGPMPLEELWQLFAGLAEALRDIHRAEMIHRDLKPSNVLVTDDGPRVIDFGIAKAIGRNASEVRTQTGQVVGTPPFMAPEQWQVPPQISPATDVFALGSLLVYAATGRGPFDAVHPYVTAYQIVHHEPDLGTLPTSLRAVVARCLDKNPARRPTPDELLTVAHRRPAATTVHAPTDRGSAGVRRVRRGRRRRALALTSGVAAVGLLAAGIPAALHWLDESSQQTAASGAGYNAATEGVANASTAKGGTLRFGATQEADSWDPQRSYYGFVWNFARYYTRQLVTFAPRPGLRSTTLVPDLATGLAKVSNGGKTYTYVLRDGITWEDGSPITSQDIKYGIERSWASDVVSGGPAHLQKVLDPKKTYEGPYRDEDPRKLGLEAIETPDSRTIVFHLPEPNGDFEEMLALPVASPVKRERDTGSVYELRPFSSGPYKFESYDPHRTLVLVRNEHWNEESDRIRAALPDRIEVTFVTDANDLDKGLLSGEFDLDLNGTGLSQAAVSKTQASAGLRSHLDNASTGYVRYAAFPQSVEPMNNIHCRKAVTYAADKKELQTARGGPVAGGAIAPNMLPPSIVGSEPAYDPYGALINNGKPDLEKARKELRACGNPNGFSTVISVRKNVPAQVDTAVALQKQLKKVGINTTIDRIDGAATFDVIESPKAVRDRGYGIILTGFAADFPTGQGFLRPLADGRFILKEGNNNYAELNDPDINALFDQAITEQDPVKAGNIYQQINRKVSEHAAYLPITYEKILMWRGPRLTNVYTADSYFGRYDYVSLGVKQ
;
A
#
# COMPACT_ATOMS: atom_id res chain seq x y z
N MET A 1 -11.41 -12.46 56.08
CA MET A 1 -10.34 -11.47 55.85
C MET A 1 -10.24 -11.29 54.34
N ALA A 2 -10.65 -10.14 53.82
CA ALA A 2 -10.84 -9.92 52.39
C ALA A 2 -9.49 -9.89 51.64
N ILE A 3 -9.41 -10.61 50.53
CA ILE A 3 -8.30 -10.51 49.57
C ILE A 3 -8.60 -9.28 48.69
N PRO A 4 -7.70 -8.29 48.58
CA PRO A 4 -7.94 -7.11 47.76
C PRO A 4 -7.75 -7.44 46.28
N ASP A 5 -8.77 -7.12 45.49
CA ASP A 5 -8.77 -7.26 44.03
C ASP A 5 -7.85 -6.19 43.43
N LYS A 6 -6.66 -6.59 42.98
CA LYS A 6 -5.66 -5.69 42.39
C LYS A 6 -5.95 -5.49 40.90
N GLY A 7 -6.58 -4.36 40.55
CA GLY A 7 -6.63 -3.91 39.16
C GLY A 7 -7.72 -2.89 38.78
N ALA A 8 -8.60 -2.47 39.70
CA ALA A 8 -9.69 -1.56 39.34
C ALA A 8 -9.23 -0.09 39.34
N ASP A 9 -9.24 0.55 38.17
CA ASP A 9 -9.30 2.02 38.07
C ASP A 9 -10.55 2.50 38.81
N CYS A 10 -10.39 3.22 39.91
CA CYS A 10 -11.52 3.82 40.64
C CYS A 10 -12.25 4.82 39.73
N VAL A 11 -13.47 4.47 39.31
CA VAL A 11 -14.35 5.39 38.61
C VAL A 11 -14.94 6.32 39.66
N ASP A 12 -14.62 7.62 39.58
CA ASP A 12 -15.22 8.67 40.42
C ASP A 12 -16.76 8.56 40.40
N ASN A 13 -17.45 9.05 41.44
CA ASN A 13 -18.83 8.79 41.92
C ASN A 13 -19.99 9.00 40.89
N ARG A 14 -19.84 8.46 39.67
CA ARG A 14 -20.70 8.66 38.49
C ARG A 14 -21.83 7.64 38.46
N THR A 15 -22.96 8.06 37.91
CA THR A 15 -24.15 7.22 37.68
C THR A 15 -24.51 7.23 36.19
N ILE A 16 -24.99 6.10 35.68
CA ILE A 16 -25.61 5.99 34.35
C ILE A 16 -27.02 5.45 34.55
N GLY A 17 -28.03 6.22 34.12
CA GLY A 17 -29.42 5.97 34.53
C GLY A 17 -29.53 6.01 36.05
N THR A 18 -30.02 4.93 36.66
CA THR A 18 -30.11 4.76 38.12
C THR A 18 -28.95 3.93 38.71
N TYR A 19 -27.98 3.53 37.88
CA TYR A 19 -26.92 2.61 38.27
C TYR A 19 -25.66 3.36 38.71
N ARG A 20 -25.20 3.11 39.93
CA ARG A 20 -23.96 3.66 40.46
C ARG A 20 -22.78 2.84 39.98
N LEU A 21 -21.86 3.47 39.24
CA LEU A 21 -20.68 2.79 38.71
C LEU A 21 -19.70 2.44 39.84
N VAL A 22 -19.09 1.27 39.76
CA VAL A 22 -18.16 0.71 40.76
C VAL A 22 -16.76 0.62 40.16
N SER A 23 -16.64 -0.01 39.00
CA SER A 23 -15.36 -0.17 38.28
C SER A 23 -15.60 -0.35 36.79
N ARG A 24 -14.59 -0.07 35.97
CA ARG A 24 -14.64 -0.36 34.53
C ARG A 24 -14.28 -1.83 34.30
N LEU A 25 -15.16 -2.57 33.61
CA LEU A 25 -14.97 -3.97 33.22
C LEU A 25 -14.27 -4.11 31.86
N GLY A 26 -14.44 -3.13 30.97
CA GLY A 26 -13.78 -3.11 29.67
C GLY A 26 -14.10 -1.85 28.85
N ALA A 27 -13.33 -1.63 27.79
CA ALA A 27 -13.54 -0.55 26.82
C ALA A 27 -13.34 -1.08 25.40
N GLY A 28 -14.16 -0.61 24.45
CA GLY A 28 -14.09 -1.00 23.05
C GLY A 28 -14.57 0.09 22.10
N GLY A 29 -14.58 -0.21 20.81
CA GLY A 29 -14.92 0.77 19.75
C GLY A 29 -16.32 1.37 19.82
N MET A 30 -17.25 0.74 20.55
CA MET A 30 -18.64 1.23 20.71
C MET A 30 -18.90 1.97 22.01
N GLY A 31 -18.01 1.84 23.01
CA GLY A 31 -18.28 2.35 24.34
C GLY A 31 -17.46 1.66 25.43
N GLU A 32 -17.86 1.92 26.67
CA GLU A 32 -17.25 1.35 27.88
C GLU A 32 -18.26 0.49 28.63
N VAL A 33 -17.79 -0.57 29.28
CA VAL A 33 -18.59 -1.46 30.11
C VAL A 33 -18.15 -1.30 31.55
N TYR A 34 -19.10 -1.08 32.44
CA TYR A 34 -18.89 -0.82 33.86
C TYR A 34 -19.60 -1.86 34.72
N LEU A 35 -18.96 -2.28 35.81
CA LEU A 35 -19.67 -2.89 36.93
C LEU A 35 -20.41 -1.78 37.66
N ALA A 36 -21.70 -1.97 37.91
CA ALA A 36 -22.51 -1.00 38.63
C ALA A 36 -23.47 -1.69 39.61
N HIS A 37 -23.97 -0.91 40.58
CA HIS A 37 -25.03 -1.33 41.48
C HIS A 37 -26.35 -0.64 41.11
N SER A 38 -27.43 -1.40 41.04
CA SER A 38 -28.79 -0.86 41.03
C SER A 38 -29.11 -0.16 42.36
N PRO A 39 -30.20 0.62 42.46
CA PRO A 39 -30.67 1.17 43.73
C PRO A 39 -30.93 0.11 44.81
N SER A 40 -31.26 -1.12 44.41
CA SER A 40 -31.44 -2.27 45.32
C SER A 40 -30.13 -3.00 45.69
N GLY A 41 -28.98 -2.53 45.21
CA GLY A 41 -27.66 -3.15 45.46
C GLY A 41 -27.35 -4.34 44.54
N ARG A 42 -28.17 -4.63 43.52
CA ARG A 42 -27.90 -5.71 42.55
C ARG A 42 -26.74 -5.31 41.64
N ARG A 43 -25.77 -6.20 41.46
CA ARG A 43 -24.67 -6.03 40.50
C ARG A 43 -25.15 -6.20 39.06
N VAL A 44 -24.82 -5.23 38.21
CA VAL A 44 -25.11 -5.21 36.77
C VAL A 44 -23.88 -4.80 35.97
N ALA A 45 -23.80 -5.21 34.71
CA ALA A 45 -22.84 -4.70 33.75
C ALA A 45 -23.53 -3.64 32.88
N VAL A 46 -23.10 -2.39 32.95
CA VAL A 46 -23.66 -1.27 32.19
C VAL A 46 -22.72 -0.93 31.03
N LYS A 47 -23.20 -1.16 29.80
CA LYS A 47 -22.52 -0.75 28.57
C LYS A 47 -23.01 0.64 28.17
N ALA A 48 -22.11 1.61 28.18
CA ALA A 48 -22.38 3.01 27.84
C ALA A 48 -21.71 3.36 26.52
N VAL A 49 -22.48 3.92 25.58
CA VAL A 49 -21.99 4.26 24.24
C VAL A 49 -21.08 5.50 24.30
N HIS A 50 -20.03 5.56 23.46
CA HIS A 50 -19.18 6.76 23.33
C HIS A 50 -19.98 7.96 22.79
N ALA A 51 -19.76 9.15 23.33
CA ALA A 51 -20.51 10.36 22.97
C ALA A 51 -20.54 10.63 21.45
N GLN A 52 -19.42 10.39 20.75
CA GLN A 52 -19.29 10.57 19.30
C GLN A 52 -20.22 9.66 18.48
N LEU A 53 -20.55 8.46 19.00
CA LEU A 53 -21.48 7.52 18.34
C LEU A 53 -22.94 7.82 18.71
N ALA A 54 -23.15 8.39 19.90
CA ALA A 54 -24.48 8.74 20.40
C ALA A 54 -25.15 9.87 19.60
N GLU A 55 -24.38 10.68 18.88
CA GLU A 55 -24.86 11.77 18.02
C GLU A 55 -25.37 11.29 16.64
N ASP A 56 -25.03 10.07 16.20
CA ASP A 56 -25.51 9.50 14.93
C ASP A 56 -26.96 8.97 15.09
N PRO A 57 -27.97 9.59 14.42
CA PRO A 57 -29.35 9.15 14.50
C PRO A 57 -29.58 7.73 13.98
N GLN A 58 -28.78 7.31 12.99
CA GLN A 58 -28.86 5.94 12.48
C GLN A 58 -28.28 4.94 13.50
N PHE A 59 -27.21 5.30 14.20
CA PHE A 59 -26.64 4.47 15.27
C PHE A 59 -27.66 4.29 16.40
N ARG A 60 -28.33 5.37 16.82
CA ARG A 60 -29.40 5.31 17.84
C ARG A 60 -30.54 4.38 17.43
N ALA A 61 -31.02 4.50 16.19
CA ALA A 61 -32.09 3.62 15.68
C ALA A 61 -31.69 2.13 15.74
N ARG A 62 -30.43 1.82 15.42
CA ARG A 62 -29.88 0.47 15.47
C ARG A 62 -29.65 -0.03 16.90
N PHE A 63 -29.09 0.81 17.77
CA PHE A 63 -28.91 0.48 19.19
C PHE A 63 -30.27 0.18 19.85
N ARG A 64 -31.33 0.91 19.47
CA ARG A 64 -32.70 0.62 19.91
C ARG A 64 -33.20 -0.74 19.43
N GLN A 65 -32.91 -1.12 18.17
CA GLN A 65 -33.21 -2.45 17.65
C GLN A 65 -32.42 -3.55 18.38
N GLU A 66 -31.14 -3.32 18.68
CA GLU A 66 -30.29 -4.25 19.43
C GLU A 66 -30.83 -4.48 20.84
N VAL A 67 -31.17 -3.41 21.57
CA VAL A 67 -31.81 -3.51 22.89
C VAL A 67 -33.12 -4.29 22.81
N ALA A 68 -33.96 -4.00 21.81
CA ALA A 68 -35.24 -4.69 21.62
C ALA A 68 -35.06 -6.18 21.31
N ALA A 69 -34.04 -6.54 20.54
CA ALA A 69 -33.76 -7.91 20.15
C ALA A 69 -33.06 -8.69 21.28
N ALA A 70 -32.10 -8.09 21.98
CA ALA A 70 -31.42 -8.66 23.15
C ALA A 70 -32.41 -8.96 24.30
N ARG A 71 -33.47 -8.15 24.46
CA ARG A 71 -34.55 -8.42 25.43
C ARG A 71 -35.36 -9.70 25.13
N ARG A 72 -35.36 -10.19 23.88
CA ARG A 72 -36.10 -11.40 23.48
C ARG A 72 -35.33 -12.69 23.77
N VAL A 73 -34.03 -12.60 24.06
CA VAL A 73 -33.21 -13.77 24.38
C VAL A 73 -33.28 -14.02 25.87
N SER A 74 -34.14 -14.93 26.27
CA SER A 74 -34.18 -15.50 27.61
C SER A 74 -33.67 -16.93 27.56
N GLY A 75 -32.60 -17.24 28.29
CA GLY A 75 -32.06 -18.59 28.37
C GLY A 75 -30.99 -18.71 29.45
N ALA A 76 -30.66 -19.95 29.83
CA ALA A 76 -29.66 -20.21 30.87
C ALA A 76 -28.24 -19.76 30.46
N PHE A 77 -27.96 -19.61 29.16
CA PHE A 77 -26.62 -19.42 28.60
C PHE A 77 -26.33 -18.01 28.03
N THR A 78 -27.17 -17.02 28.32
CA THR A 78 -26.94 -15.60 27.99
C THR A 78 -27.12 -14.72 29.24
N ALA A 79 -26.49 -13.55 29.26
CA ALA A 79 -26.72 -12.58 30.33
C ALA A 79 -27.98 -11.74 30.00
N PRO A 80 -29.08 -11.85 30.77
CA PRO A 80 -30.33 -11.18 30.42
C PRO A 80 -30.20 -9.66 30.58
N VAL A 81 -30.84 -8.93 29.66
CA VAL A 81 -30.97 -7.48 29.74
C VAL A 81 -31.90 -7.13 30.90
N VAL A 82 -31.38 -6.35 31.86
CA VAL A 82 -32.11 -5.89 33.05
C VAL A 82 -32.83 -4.59 32.76
N ASP A 83 -32.16 -3.68 32.06
CA ASP A 83 -32.63 -2.33 31.80
C ASP A 83 -31.86 -1.72 30.62
N ALA A 84 -32.41 -0.71 29.97
CA ALA A 84 -31.73 0.01 28.89
C ALA A 84 -32.46 1.32 28.58
N ASP A 85 -31.69 2.34 28.23
CA ASP A 85 -32.20 3.59 27.70
C ASP A 85 -31.43 3.95 26.41
N PRO A 86 -31.97 3.60 25.23
CA PRO A 86 -31.36 3.94 23.95
C PRO A 86 -31.55 5.43 23.57
N ASP A 87 -32.42 6.15 24.29
CA ASP A 87 -32.80 7.53 23.98
C ASP A 87 -32.11 8.56 24.88
N ALA A 88 -31.55 8.14 26.01
CA ALA A 88 -30.68 8.93 26.88
C ALA A 88 -29.58 9.69 26.12
N ALA A 89 -29.15 10.85 26.63
CA ALA A 89 -28.09 11.66 26.02
C ALA A 89 -26.82 10.82 25.71
N GLN A 90 -26.46 9.93 26.63
CA GLN A 90 -25.53 8.84 26.40
C GLN A 90 -26.32 7.51 26.41
N PRO A 91 -26.59 6.87 25.27
CA PRO A 91 -27.30 5.59 25.22
C PRO A 91 -26.59 4.50 26.03
N TRP A 92 -27.35 3.69 26.75
CA TRP A 92 -26.80 2.62 27.59
C TRP A 92 -27.71 1.40 27.70
N MET A 93 -27.11 0.26 28.04
CA MET A 93 -27.79 -1.00 28.32
C MET A 93 -27.17 -1.69 29.54
N ALA A 94 -28.00 -2.19 30.45
CA ALA A 94 -27.60 -2.93 31.63
C ALA A 94 -27.99 -4.40 31.52
N THR A 95 -27.04 -5.30 31.75
CA THR A 95 -27.26 -6.75 31.85
C THR A 95 -26.89 -7.25 33.25
N VAL A 96 -27.33 -8.47 33.59
CA VAL A 96 -26.89 -9.11 34.83
C VAL A 96 -25.37 -9.29 34.81
N TYR A 97 -24.69 -8.81 35.86
CA TYR A 97 -23.26 -9.05 36.00
C TYR A 97 -23.01 -10.51 36.40
N VAL A 98 -22.26 -11.22 35.57
CA VAL A 98 -21.82 -12.60 35.84
C VAL A 98 -20.36 -12.56 36.30
N PRO A 99 -20.04 -12.97 37.53
CA PRO A 99 -18.69 -12.90 38.09
C PRO A 99 -17.81 -14.05 37.57
N ALA A 100 -17.47 -14.03 36.28
CA ALA A 100 -16.70 -15.06 35.61
C ALA A 100 -15.68 -14.46 34.63
N PRO A 101 -14.50 -15.10 34.42
CA PRO A 101 -13.55 -14.67 33.40
C PRO A 101 -14.09 -14.92 32.00
N THR A 102 -13.64 -14.11 31.03
CA THR A 102 -13.83 -14.43 29.61
C THR A 102 -13.02 -15.67 29.22
N LEU A 103 -13.39 -16.38 28.16
CA LEU A 103 -12.65 -17.51 27.62
C LEU A 103 -11.22 -17.09 27.23
N SER A 104 -11.03 -15.88 26.69
CA SER A 104 -9.69 -15.29 26.48
C SER A 104 -8.85 -15.23 27.76
N SER A 105 -9.45 -14.77 28.86
CA SER A 105 -8.76 -14.65 30.16
C SER A 105 -8.52 -16.03 30.78
N TYR A 106 -9.48 -16.94 30.67
CA TYR A 106 -9.35 -18.32 31.17
C TYR A 106 -8.19 -19.05 30.49
N ILE A 107 -8.16 -19.08 29.16
CA ILE A 107 -7.11 -19.78 28.41
C ILE A 107 -5.73 -19.14 28.62
N ARG A 108 -5.66 -17.81 28.74
CA ARG A 108 -4.41 -17.11 29.05
C ARG A 108 -3.83 -17.49 30.42
N ASN A 109 -4.69 -17.67 31.41
CA ASN A 109 -4.28 -17.93 32.79
C ASN A 109 -4.07 -19.43 33.09
N ASN A 110 -4.85 -20.30 32.45
CA ASN A 110 -4.90 -21.74 32.74
C ASN A 110 -4.35 -22.63 31.60
N GLY A 111 -4.13 -22.08 30.40
CA GLY A 111 -3.80 -22.84 29.20
C GLY A 111 -5.02 -23.50 28.54
N PRO A 112 -4.80 -24.41 27.57
CA PRO A 112 -5.87 -25.11 26.87
C PRO A 112 -6.77 -25.93 27.80
N MET A 113 -8.07 -26.00 27.49
CA MET A 113 -9.06 -26.75 28.28
C MET A 113 -8.91 -28.27 28.14
N PRO A 114 -9.11 -29.04 29.22
CA PRO A 114 -9.20 -30.49 29.15
C PRO A 114 -10.47 -30.95 28.42
N LEU A 115 -10.47 -32.20 27.96
CA LEU A 115 -11.54 -32.77 27.11
C LEU A 115 -12.95 -32.62 27.71
N GLU A 116 -13.11 -32.81 29.02
CA GLU A 116 -14.40 -32.68 29.71
C GLU A 116 -14.96 -31.27 29.60
N GLU A 117 -14.15 -30.26 29.92
CA GLU A 117 -14.52 -28.84 29.84
C GLU A 117 -14.78 -28.41 28.39
N LEU A 118 -14.03 -28.94 27.42
CA LEU A 118 -14.28 -28.69 25.99
C LEU A 118 -15.65 -29.21 25.53
N TRP A 119 -16.08 -30.38 26.01
CA TRP A 119 -17.41 -30.90 25.70
C TRP A 119 -18.53 -30.07 26.35
N GLN A 120 -18.32 -29.59 27.57
CA GLN A 120 -19.26 -28.67 28.23
C GLN A 120 -19.34 -27.33 27.51
N LEU A 121 -18.19 -26.77 27.08
CA LEU A 121 -18.11 -25.56 26.28
C LEU A 121 -18.85 -25.75 24.94
N PHE A 122 -18.62 -26.88 24.26
CA PHE A 122 -19.29 -27.21 23.00
C PHE A 122 -20.82 -27.30 23.17
N ALA A 123 -21.29 -28.05 24.16
CA ALA A 123 -22.71 -28.22 24.42
C ALA A 123 -23.38 -26.87 24.77
N GLY A 124 -22.77 -26.10 25.68
CA GLY A 124 -23.31 -24.82 26.11
C GLY A 124 -23.30 -23.75 25.01
N LEU A 125 -22.27 -23.69 24.16
CA LEU A 125 -22.25 -22.78 23.00
C LEU A 125 -23.30 -23.18 21.95
N ALA A 126 -23.47 -24.48 21.68
CA ALA A 126 -24.50 -24.96 20.77
C ALA A 126 -25.91 -24.62 21.30
N GLU A 127 -26.15 -24.76 22.60
CA GLU A 127 -27.42 -24.37 23.23
C GLU A 127 -27.65 -22.87 23.18
N ALA A 128 -26.62 -22.07 23.49
CA ALA A 128 -26.70 -20.61 23.40
C ALA A 128 -27.04 -20.16 21.97
N LEU A 129 -26.36 -20.69 20.95
CA LEU A 129 -26.63 -20.35 19.55
C LEU A 129 -28.04 -20.76 19.12
N ARG A 130 -28.52 -21.93 19.54
CA ARG A 130 -29.90 -22.37 19.28
C ARG A 130 -30.91 -21.36 19.84
N ASP A 131 -30.73 -20.93 21.08
CA ASP A 131 -31.66 -20.02 21.75
C ASP A 131 -31.61 -18.61 21.15
N ILE A 132 -30.42 -18.13 20.73
CA ILE A 132 -30.24 -16.87 20.00
C ILE A 132 -30.92 -16.93 18.63
N HIS A 133 -30.71 -18.02 17.87
CA HIS A 133 -31.24 -18.19 16.51
C HIS A 133 -32.76 -18.35 16.52
N ARG A 134 -33.35 -18.98 17.56
CA ARG A 134 -34.81 -19.05 17.77
C ARG A 134 -35.46 -17.70 18.04
N ALA A 135 -34.70 -16.74 18.56
CA ALA A 135 -35.13 -15.35 18.70
C ALA A 135 -34.94 -14.53 17.40
N GLU A 136 -34.72 -15.21 16.26
CA GLU A 136 -34.44 -14.62 14.93
C GLU A 136 -33.21 -13.70 14.92
N MET A 137 -32.23 -13.99 15.76
CA MET A 137 -30.98 -13.24 15.85
C MET A 137 -29.78 -14.07 15.40
N ILE A 138 -28.74 -13.37 14.94
CA ILE A 138 -27.42 -13.93 14.64
C ILE A 138 -26.41 -13.12 15.46
N HIS A 139 -25.47 -13.77 16.13
CA HIS A 139 -24.52 -13.13 17.03
C HIS A 139 -23.49 -12.28 16.29
N ARG A 140 -22.95 -12.76 15.16
CA ARG A 140 -22.06 -12.06 14.19
C ARG A 140 -20.66 -11.66 14.67
N ASP A 141 -20.41 -11.58 15.98
CA ASP A 141 -19.10 -11.27 16.58
C ASP A 141 -18.69 -12.27 17.67
N LEU A 142 -19.01 -13.55 17.48
CA LEU A 142 -18.73 -14.58 18.49
C LEU A 142 -17.20 -14.84 18.54
N LYS A 143 -16.58 -14.59 19.69
CA LYS A 143 -15.12 -14.66 19.89
C LYS A 143 -14.77 -14.90 21.37
N PRO A 144 -13.51 -15.23 21.71
CA PRO A 144 -13.18 -15.67 23.07
C PRO A 144 -13.40 -14.60 24.16
N SER A 145 -13.39 -13.31 23.84
CA SER A 145 -13.72 -12.26 24.82
C SER A 145 -15.23 -12.05 25.05
N ASN A 146 -16.08 -12.63 24.20
CA ASN A 146 -17.55 -12.56 24.29
C ASN A 146 -18.18 -13.84 24.87
N VAL A 147 -17.36 -14.72 25.45
CA VAL A 147 -17.81 -15.95 26.14
C VAL A 147 -17.26 -15.92 27.56
N LEU A 148 -18.13 -15.97 28.57
CA LEU A 148 -17.74 -16.09 29.97
C LEU A 148 -17.74 -17.57 30.39
N VAL A 149 -16.73 -17.97 31.16
CA VAL A 149 -16.57 -19.34 31.66
C VAL A 149 -17.06 -19.41 33.11
N THR A 150 -18.24 -19.99 33.34
CA THR A 150 -18.81 -20.21 34.69
C THR A 150 -18.80 -21.70 35.05
N ASP A 151 -18.99 -22.01 36.33
CA ASP A 151 -19.01 -23.39 36.85
C ASP A 151 -20.14 -24.25 36.26
N ASP A 152 -21.23 -23.63 35.79
CA ASP A 152 -22.42 -24.28 35.26
C ASP A 152 -22.56 -24.17 33.72
N GLY A 153 -21.57 -23.62 33.02
CA GLY A 153 -21.50 -23.60 31.55
C GLY A 153 -21.27 -22.20 30.92
N PRO A 154 -20.87 -22.12 29.64
CA PRO A 154 -20.51 -20.84 29.04
C PRO A 154 -21.67 -19.85 28.98
N ARG A 155 -21.41 -18.55 29.21
CA ARG A 155 -22.37 -17.46 28.94
C ARG A 155 -21.92 -16.62 27.76
N VAL A 156 -22.77 -16.51 26.74
CA VAL A 156 -22.51 -15.66 25.56
C VAL A 156 -23.01 -14.24 25.83
N ILE A 157 -22.16 -13.25 25.52
CA ILE A 157 -22.42 -11.82 25.73
C ILE A 157 -22.08 -11.00 24.48
N ASP A 158 -22.56 -9.75 24.41
CA ASP A 158 -22.23 -8.77 23.36
C ASP A 158 -22.54 -9.23 21.92
N PHE A 159 -23.82 -9.22 21.56
CA PHE A 159 -24.30 -9.44 20.19
C PHE A 159 -23.80 -8.34 19.26
N GLY A 160 -23.08 -8.69 18.19
CA GLY A 160 -22.36 -7.77 17.29
C GLY A 160 -23.24 -6.95 16.33
N ILE A 161 -24.48 -6.61 16.70
CA ILE A 161 -25.48 -6.03 15.80
C ILE A 161 -25.15 -4.57 15.44
N ALA A 162 -24.57 -3.78 16.36
CA ALA A 162 -24.08 -2.43 16.08
C ALA A 162 -22.85 -2.34 15.14
N LYS A 163 -22.22 -3.45 14.73
CA LYS A 163 -21.15 -3.44 13.71
C LYS A 163 -21.70 -3.37 12.28
N ALA A 164 -23.01 -3.56 12.10
CA ALA A 164 -23.57 -3.86 10.79
C ALA A 164 -23.82 -2.64 9.88
N ILE A 165 -24.00 -1.42 10.37
CA ILE A 165 -23.96 -0.23 9.49
C ILE A 165 -23.50 0.94 10.35
N GLY A 166 -22.40 1.56 9.98
CA GLY A 166 -21.81 2.69 10.66
C GLY A 166 -20.58 3.05 9.86
N ARG A 167 -20.80 3.92 8.87
CA ARG A 167 -19.91 4.37 7.79
C ARG A 167 -20.12 3.57 6.51
N ASN A 168 -20.27 4.31 5.40
CA ASN A 168 -20.30 3.76 4.06
C ASN A 168 -19.21 2.69 3.94
N ALA A 169 -19.52 1.53 3.35
CA ALA A 169 -18.52 0.49 3.07
C ALA A 169 -17.34 1.02 2.22
N SER A 170 -17.50 2.23 1.65
CA SER A 170 -16.52 3.01 0.90
C SER A 170 -15.63 3.97 1.71
N GLU A 171 -15.85 4.24 3.01
CA GLU A 171 -15.11 5.30 3.74
C GLU A 171 -14.40 4.88 5.05
N VAL A 172 -14.32 3.58 5.36
CA VAL A 172 -13.46 3.07 6.47
C VAL A 172 -12.21 2.34 5.95
N ARG A 173 -11.86 2.58 4.69
CA ARG A 173 -10.63 2.08 4.04
C ARG A 173 -9.64 3.21 3.75
N THR A 174 -9.62 4.26 4.56
CA THR A 174 -8.61 5.31 4.45
C THR A 174 -7.32 4.94 5.22
N GLN A 175 -6.31 4.61 4.43
CA GLN A 175 -4.86 4.80 4.64
C GLN A 175 -4.12 4.11 5.80
N THR A 176 -4.74 3.35 6.72
CA THR A 176 -3.97 2.71 7.84
C THR A 176 -4.28 1.24 8.16
N GLY A 177 -4.93 0.48 7.28
CA GLY A 177 -4.92 -0.99 7.34
C GLY A 177 -5.61 -1.66 8.55
N GLN A 178 -6.47 -0.97 9.29
CA GLN A 178 -7.21 -1.59 10.40
C GLN A 178 -8.47 -2.30 9.92
N VAL A 179 -8.44 -3.63 9.98
CA VAL A 179 -9.61 -4.50 9.80
C VAL A 179 -10.56 -4.37 11.00
N VAL A 180 -11.84 -4.08 10.75
CA VAL A 180 -12.88 -4.09 11.79
C VAL A 180 -13.38 -5.52 12.00
N GLY A 181 -12.96 -6.18 13.09
CA GLY A 181 -13.34 -7.55 13.45
C GLY A 181 -12.28 -8.23 14.33
N THR A 182 -12.51 -9.48 14.74
CA THR A 182 -11.43 -10.36 15.23
C THR A 182 -11.24 -11.44 14.17
N PRO A 183 -10.40 -11.17 13.15
CA PRO A 183 -10.34 -11.94 11.91
C PRO A 183 -10.36 -13.47 12.11
N PRO A 184 -9.62 -14.08 13.05
CA PRO A 184 -9.58 -15.54 13.23
C PRO A 184 -10.92 -16.23 13.50
N PHE A 185 -11.95 -15.48 13.94
CA PHE A 185 -13.27 -16.02 14.27
C PHE A 185 -14.36 -15.63 13.26
N MET A 186 -14.01 -14.88 12.21
CA MET A 186 -14.95 -14.48 11.16
C MET A 186 -15.14 -15.60 10.13
N ALA A 187 -16.37 -15.81 9.68
CA ALA A 187 -16.68 -16.79 8.63
C ALA A 187 -16.34 -16.25 7.22
N PRO A 188 -16.02 -17.11 6.23
CA PRO A 188 -15.66 -16.71 4.86
C PRO A 188 -16.69 -15.81 4.19
N GLU A 189 -17.98 -16.07 4.39
CA GLU A 189 -19.07 -15.29 3.81
C GLU A 189 -19.19 -13.86 4.36
N GLN A 190 -18.54 -13.56 5.50
CA GLN A 190 -18.45 -12.20 6.03
C GLN A 190 -17.46 -11.32 5.24
N TRP A 191 -16.64 -11.92 4.38
CA TRP A 191 -15.65 -11.25 3.54
C TRP A 191 -16.11 -11.04 2.08
N GLN A 192 -17.29 -11.54 1.72
CA GLN A 192 -17.89 -11.31 0.41
C GLN A 192 -18.49 -9.90 0.29
N VAL A 193 -18.73 -9.45 -0.95
CA VAL A 193 -19.39 -8.16 -1.21
C VAL A 193 -20.58 -8.40 -2.17
N PRO A 194 -21.83 -8.22 -1.71
CA PRO A 194 -22.23 -7.93 -0.33
C PRO A 194 -22.01 -9.15 0.60
N PRO A 195 -21.74 -8.95 1.91
CA PRO A 195 -21.63 -10.06 2.86
C PRO A 195 -22.94 -10.83 3.00
N GLN A 196 -22.89 -12.16 2.98
CA GLN A 196 -24.06 -13.02 3.11
C GLN A 196 -24.15 -13.64 4.52
N ILE A 197 -24.60 -12.86 5.49
CA ILE A 197 -24.66 -13.28 6.91
C ILE A 197 -25.85 -14.22 7.17
N SER A 198 -25.61 -15.36 7.82
CA SER A 198 -26.64 -16.35 8.18
C SER A 198 -26.34 -17.01 9.55
N PRO A 199 -27.26 -17.80 10.13
CA PRO A 199 -26.98 -18.59 11.34
C PRO A 199 -25.70 -19.45 11.24
N ALA A 200 -25.35 -19.91 10.03
CA ALA A 200 -24.15 -20.68 9.77
C ALA A 200 -22.85 -19.89 10.03
N THR A 201 -22.90 -18.55 10.02
CA THR A 201 -21.77 -17.67 10.38
C THR A 201 -21.37 -17.86 11.84
N ASP A 202 -22.33 -17.97 12.75
CA ASP A 202 -22.05 -18.21 14.18
C ASP A 202 -21.54 -19.63 14.44
N VAL A 203 -22.00 -20.61 13.64
CA VAL A 203 -21.52 -22.00 13.73
C VAL A 203 -20.03 -22.09 13.36
N PHE A 204 -19.59 -21.33 12.36
CA PHE A 204 -18.17 -21.23 12.02
C PHE A 204 -17.36 -20.65 13.19
N ALA A 205 -17.84 -19.56 13.78
CA ALA A 205 -17.20 -18.94 14.94
C ALA A 205 -17.13 -19.90 16.15
N LEU A 206 -18.16 -20.71 16.39
CA LEU A 206 -18.16 -21.78 17.40
C LEU A 206 -17.05 -22.81 17.11
N GLY A 207 -16.89 -23.24 15.85
CA GLY A 207 -15.80 -24.12 15.44
C GLY A 207 -14.43 -23.53 15.76
N SER A 208 -14.23 -22.24 15.44
CA SER A 208 -12.98 -21.53 15.74
C SER A 208 -12.73 -21.38 17.24
N LEU A 209 -13.77 -21.15 18.03
CA LEU A 209 -13.69 -21.08 19.49
C LEU A 209 -13.23 -22.40 20.12
N LEU A 210 -13.70 -23.54 19.61
CA LEU A 210 -13.31 -24.85 20.13
C LEU A 210 -11.85 -25.18 19.82
N VAL A 211 -11.36 -24.82 18.63
CA VAL A 211 -9.93 -24.94 18.30
C VAL A 211 -9.09 -24.04 19.22
N TYR A 212 -9.52 -22.79 19.43
CA TYR A 212 -8.87 -21.86 20.36
C TYR A 212 -8.83 -22.40 21.80
N ALA A 213 -9.96 -22.90 22.31
CA ALA A 213 -10.02 -23.45 23.66
C ALA A 213 -9.16 -24.71 23.83
N ALA A 214 -9.03 -25.54 22.78
CA ALA A 214 -8.30 -26.80 22.82
C ALA A 214 -6.78 -26.65 22.59
N THR A 215 -6.33 -25.54 22.01
CA THR A 215 -4.93 -25.38 21.59
C THR A 215 -4.27 -24.08 22.06
N GLY A 216 -5.06 -23.10 22.50
CA GLY A 216 -4.61 -21.74 22.79
C GLY A 216 -4.39 -20.87 21.53
N ARG A 217 -4.66 -21.41 20.33
CA ARG A 217 -4.51 -20.75 19.02
C ARG A 217 -5.76 -20.98 18.16
N GLY A 218 -6.17 -20.01 17.36
CA GLY A 218 -7.27 -20.14 16.41
C GLY A 218 -6.91 -20.99 15.17
N PRO A 219 -7.91 -21.46 14.40
CA PRO A 219 -7.68 -22.33 13.23
C PRO A 219 -7.05 -21.62 12.02
N PHE A 220 -7.00 -20.28 12.04
CA PHE A 220 -6.48 -19.41 10.98
C PHE A 220 -5.59 -18.30 11.55
N ASP A 221 -4.86 -18.60 12.63
CA ASP A 221 -3.99 -17.62 13.27
C ASP A 221 -2.85 -17.20 12.35
N ALA A 222 -2.81 -15.92 12.03
CA ALA A 222 -1.69 -15.28 11.34
C ALA A 222 -1.31 -13.99 12.08
N VAL A 223 -0.09 -13.51 11.84
CA VAL A 223 0.43 -12.28 12.46
C VAL A 223 -0.40 -11.06 12.03
N HIS A 224 -1.00 -11.10 10.82
CA HIS A 224 -1.76 -9.98 10.26
C HIS A 224 -3.23 -10.34 9.94
N PRO A 225 -4.20 -9.47 10.29
CA PRO A 225 -5.63 -9.62 9.97
C PRO A 225 -5.98 -10.02 8.53
N TYR A 226 -5.30 -9.44 7.53
CA TYR A 226 -5.52 -9.75 6.10
C TYR A 226 -5.07 -11.16 5.71
N VAL A 227 -3.96 -11.64 6.29
CA VAL A 227 -3.49 -13.02 6.06
C VAL A 227 -4.47 -14.01 6.67
N THR A 228 -4.97 -13.72 7.88
CA THR A 228 -6.03 -14.51 8.49
C THR A 228 -7.30 -14.52 7.62
N ALA A 229 -7.72 -13.37 7.07
CA ALA A 229 -8.87 -13.31 6.16
C ALA A 229 -8.66 -14.18 4.91
N TYR A 230 -7.47 -14.13 4.29
CA TYR A 230 -7.12 -14.97 3.15
C TYR A 230 -7.15 -16.46 3.51
N GLN A 231 -6.55 -16.85 4.64
CA GLN A 231 -6.57 -18.23 5.12
C GLN A 231 -8.00 -18.72 5.40
N ILE A 232 -8.84 -17.86 5.97
CA ILE A 232 -10.26 -18.14 6.18
C ILE A 232 -10.96 -18.41 4.86
N VAL A 233 -10.65 -17.70 3.78
CA VAL A 233 -11.31 -17.90 2.49
C VAL A 233 -10.72 -19.10 1.72
N HIS A 234 -9.40 -19.30 1.76
CA HIS A 234 -8.70 -20.18 0.82
C HIS A 234 -8.01 -21.40 1.43
N HIS A 235 -7.68 -21.40 2.72
CA HIS A 235 -6.90 -22.48 3.33
C HIS A 235 -7.78 -23.40 4.20
N GLU A 236 -7.40 -24.66 4.32
CA GLU A 236 -8.02 -25.57 5.29
C GLU A 236 -7.71 -25.14 6.75
N PRO A 237 -8.65 -25.32 7.70
CA PRO A 237 -8.42 -24.98 9.10
C PRO A 237 -7.33 -25.87 9.75
N ASP A 238 -6.41 -25.25 10.49
CA ASP A 238 -5.53 -26.01 11.39
C ASP A 238 -6.30 -26.41 12.65
N LEU A 239 -6.55 -27.71 12.82
CA LEU A 239 -7.26 -28.23 13.98
C LEU A 239 -6.33 -28.57 15.15
N GLY A 240 -5.02 -28.39 15.02
CA GLY A 240 -4.02 -28.58 16.08
C GLY A 240 -4.20 -29.89 16.86
N THR A 241 -4.09 -29.81 18.19
CA THR A 241 -4.23 -30.95 19.12
C THR A 241 -5.68 -31.26 19.51
N LEU A 242 -6.66 -30.84 18.70
CA LEU A 242 -8.08 -31.08 18.98
C LEU A 242 -8.36 -32.59 19.13
N PRO A 243 -9.03 -33.03 20.23
CA PRO A 243 -9.32 -34.44 20.48
C PRO A 243 -10.09 -35.10 19.33
N THR A 244 -9.74 -36.35 18.99
CA THR A 244 -10.32 -37.09 17.86
C THR A 244 -11.86 -37.13 17.89
N SER A 245 -12.45 -37.20 19.09
CA SER A 245 -13.90 -37.23 19.28
C SER A 245 -14.61 -35.92 18.88
N LEU A 246 -13.92 -34.78 18.89
CA LEU A 246 -14.45 -33.46 18.50
C LEU A 246 -14.02 -33.04 17.09
N ARG A 247 -12.92 -33.61 16.57
CA ARG A 247 -12.31 -33.19 15.30
C ARG A 247 -13.28 -33.24 14.12
N ALA A 248 -14.08 -34.30 14.00
CA ALA A 248 -15.03 -34.43 12.89
C ALA A 248 -16.14 -33.38 12.92
N VAL A 249 -16.71 -33.08 14.09
CA VAL A 249 -17.78 -32.09 14.20
C VAL A 249 -17.26 -30.67 14.04
N VAL A 250 -16.08 -30.35 14.58
CA VAL A 250 -15.44 -29.04 14.43
C VAL A 250 -15.03 -28.77 12.98
N ALA A 251 -14.50 -29.77 12.27
CA ALA A 251 -14.17 -29.64 10.84
C ALA A 251 -15.41 -29.25 10.01
N ARG A 252 -16.57 -29.87 10.28
CA ARG A 252 -17.83 -29.49 9.60
C ARG A 252 -18.32 -28.10 9.99
N CYS A 253 -18.08 -27.64 11.22
CA CYS A 253 -18.41 -26.26 11.61
C CYS A 253 -17.56 -25.25 10.83
N LEU A 254 -16.32 -25.60 10.51
CA LEU A 254 -15.36 -24.75 9.78
C LEU A 254 -15.39 -24.93 8.25
N ASP A 255 -16.40 -25.61 7.70
CA ASP A 255 -16.56 -25.75 6.24
C ASP A 255 -16.73 -24.37 5.59
N LYS A 256 -16.04 -24.15 4.47
CA LYS A 256 -16.07 -22.88 3.75
C LYS A 256 -17.44 -22.57 3.17
N ASN A 257 -18.21 -23.61 2.81
CA ASN A 257 -19.57 -23.48 2.34
C ASN A 257 -20.54 -23.45 3.55
N PRO A 258 -21.25 -22.33 3.79
CA PRO A 258 -22.16 -22.21 4.93
C PRO A 258 -23.29 -23.26 4.93
N ALA A 259 -23.71 -23.76 3.76
CA ALA A 259 -24.78 -24.77 3.65
C ALA A 259 -24.36 -26.17 4.11
N ARG A 260 -23.06 -26.43 4.29
CA ARG A 260 -22.53 -27.73 4.77
C ARG A 260 -22.31 -27.77 6.28
N ARG A 261 -22.45 -26.62 6.95
CA ARG A 261 -22.27 -26.53 8.40
C ARG A 261 -23.50 -27.09 9.12
N PRO A 262 -23.32 -27.80 10.25
CA PRO A 262 -24.43 -28.32 11.02
C PRO A 262 -25.22 -27.20 11.70
N THR A 263 -26.49 -27.44 11.96
CA THR A 263 -27.34 -26.55 12.77
C THR A 263 -27.03 -26.71 14.27
N PRO A 264 -27.35 -25.70 15.12
CA PRO A 264 -27.20 -25.84 16.57
C PRO A 264 -27.92 -27.06 17.18
N ASP A 265 -29.09 -27.45 16.67
CA ASP A 265 -29.82 -28.65 17.13
C ASP A 265 -29.08 -29.96 16.79
N GLU A 266 -28.44 -30.03 15.62
CA GLU A 266 -27.58 -31.16 15.25
C GLU A 266 -26.32 -31.21 16.11
N LEU A 267 -25.73 -30.06 16.44
CA LEU A 267 -24.58 -29.96 17.34
C LEU A 267 -24.92 -30.46 18.75
N LEU A 268 -26.10 -30.09 19.28
CA LEU A 268 -26.59 -30.61 20.56
C LEU A 268 -26.79 -32.12 20.52
N THR A 269 -27.32 -32.67 19.42
CA THR A 269 -27.45 -34.13 19.26
C THR A 269 -26.10 -34.83 19.32
N VAL A 270 -25.05 -34.24 18.75
CA VAL A 270 -23.68 -34.74 18.85
C VAL A 270 -23.16 -34.66 20.29
N ALA A 271 -23.41 -33.55 20.99
CA ALA A 271 -23.01 -33.37 22.38
C ALA A 271 -23.65 -34.41 23.33
N HIS A 272 -24.93 -34.75 23.12
CA HIS A 272 -25.64 -35.75 23.92
C HIS A 272 -25.17 -37.19 23.67
N ARG A 273 -24.59 -37.47 22.49
CA ARG A 273 -24.05 -38.78 22.11
C ARG A 273 -22.58 -38.96 22.48
N ARG A 274 -22.04 -38.08 23.34
CA ARG A 274 -20.65 -38.11 23.77
C ARG A 274 -20.26 -39.51 24.30
N PRO A 275 -19.15 -40.10 23.83
CA PRO A 275 -18.65 -41.36 24.37
C PRO A 275 -18.29 -41.19 25.86
N ALA A 276 -18.82 -42.04 26.75
CA ALA A 276 -18.40 -42.08 28.14
C ALA A 276 -16.90 -42.41 28.23
N ALA A 277 -16.15 -41.64 29.02
CA ALA A 277 -14.72 -41.86 29.19
C ALA A 277 -14.46 -43.20 29.89
N THR A 278 -13.88 -44.18 29.18
CA THR A 278 -13.39 -45.42 29.77
C THR A 278 -12.16 -45.10 30.63
N THR A 279 -12.31 -45.10 31.95
CA THR A 279 -11.18 -44.99 32.89
C THR A 279 -10.31 -46.24 32.77
N VAL A 280 -9.17 -46.12 32.07
CA VAL A 280 -8.11 -47.13 32.14
C VAL A 280 -7.17 -46.73 33.27
N HIS A 281 -7.27 -47.46 34.38
CA HIS A 281 -6.27 -47.45 35.45
C HIS A 281 -4.91 -47.91 34.89
N ALA A 282 -3.88 -47.09 35.07
CA ALA A 282 -2.50 -47.47 34.80
C ALA A 282 -2.00 -48.48 35.84
N PRO A 283 -1.20 -49.49 35.45
CA PRO A 283 -0.26 -50.11 36.36
C PRO A 283 1.06 -49.30 36.33
N THR A 284 1.45 -48.86 37.51
CA THR A 284 2.82 -48.45 37.84
C THR A 284 3.79 -49.59 37.59
N ASP A 285 4.91 -49.34 36.90
CA ASP A 285 6.13 -50.07 37.23
C ASP A 285 7.40 -49.22 37.06
N ARG A 286 8.28 -49.34 38.04
CA ARG A 286 9.59 -48.69 38.14
C ARG A 286 10.61 -49.54 37.39
N GLY A 287 11.46 -48.94 36.58
CA GLY A 287 12.56 -49.66 35.92
C GLY A 287 13.66 -48.74 35.40
N SER A 288 14.87 -48.98 35.88
CA SER A 288 16.11 -48.21 35.74
C SER A 288 16.78 -48.21 34.35
N ALA A 289 17.52 -47.13 34.10
CA ALA A 289 18.83 -47.02 33.42
C ALA A 289 19.04 -47.60 32.00
N GLY A 290 19.59 -46.75 31.11
CA GLY A 290 20.25 -47.23 29.89
C GLY A 290 20.60 -46.16 28.87
N VAL A 291 21.76 -45.52 29.02
CA VAL A 291 22.43 -44.74 27.95
C VAL A 291 22.83 -45.69 26.81
N ARG A 292 22.52 -45.36 25.55
CA ARG A 292 23.32 -45.86 24.40
C ARG A 292 23.29 -44.97 23.16
N ARG A 293 24.50 -44.56 22.76
CA ARG A 293 24.91 -44.04 21.44
C ARG A 293 24.77 -45.10 20.34
N VAL A 294 24.47 -44.65 19.12
CA VAL A 294 24.83 -45.30 17.84
C VAL A 294 25.14 -44.15 16.87
N ARG A 295 26.40 -43.77 16.58
CA ARG A 295 27.53 -44.35 15.84
C ARG A 295 27.30 -44.50 14.32
N ARG A 296 28.06 -43.65 13.61
CA ARG A 296 28.33 -43.56 12.16
C ARG A 296 28.69 -44.90 11.50
N GLY A 297 28.21 -45.09 10.27
CA GLY A 297 28.82 -45.93 9.24
C GLY A 297 29.43 -45.06 8.12
N ARG A 298 30.66 -45.38 7.72
CA ARG A 298 31.49 -44.70 6.70
C ARG A 298 32.06 -45.82 5.81
N ARG A 299 32.11 -45.64 4.48
CA ARG A 299 33.24 -45.98 3.57
C ARG A 299 32.80 -45.74 2.10
N ARG A 300 33.41 -44.76 1.41
CA ARG A 300 34.61 -44.78 0.53
C ARG A 300 34.22 -45.12 -0.93
N ARG A 301 34.20 -44.12 -1.84
CA ARG A 301 35.30 -43.52 -2.64
C ARG A 301 35.78 -44.40 -3.80
N ALA A 302 35.65 -43.87 -5.03
CA ALA A 302 36.68 -43.95 -6.08
C ALA A 302 36.54 -42.72 -7.01
N LEU A 303 37.70 -42.10 -7.31
CA LEU A 303 37.93 -40.97 -8.22
C LEU A 303 38.13 -41.46 -9.66
N ALA A 304 37.89 -40.58 -10.64
CA ALA A 304 38.86 -40.34 -11.73
C ALA A 304 38.62 -38.95 -12.38
N LEU A 305 39.72 -38.21 -12.59
CA LEU A 305 39.85 -36.95 -13.37
C LEU A 305 39.85 -37.27 -14.89
N THR A 306 39.74 -36.36 -15.89
CA THR A 306 40.59 -35.18 -16.21
C THR A 306 40.07 -34.50 -17.52
N SER A 307 40.18 -33.15 -17.61
CA SER A 307 40.54 -32.24 -18.75
C SER A 307 40.45 -32.69 -20.24
N GLY A 308 40.13 -31.88 -21.27
CA GLY A 308 39.85 -30.44 -21.45
C GLY A 308 39.86 -30.02 -22.96
N VAL A 309 39.45 -28.77 -23.23
CA VAL A 309 39.78 -27.82 -24.35
C VAL A 309 39.17 -27.95 -25.80
N ALA A 310 38.35 -26.92 -26.12
CA ALA A 310 38.08 -26.10 -27.34
C ALA A 310 38.46 -26.52 -28.79
N ALA A 311 37.56 -26.26 -29.77
CA ALA A 311 37.57 -25.07 -30.69
C ALA A 311 36.67 -25.19 -31.96
N VAL A 312 35.87 -24.13 -32.22
CA VAL A 312 35.50 -23.41 -33.48
C VAL A 312 35.25 -24.13 -34.82
N GLY A 313 34.14 -23.77 -35.49
CA GLY A 313 33.97 -23.85 -36.96
C GLY A 313 32.59 -23.37 -37.47
N LEU A 314 32.58 -22.26 -38.25
CA LEU A 314 31.45 -21.54 -38.87
C LEU A 314 30.99 -22.14 -40.23
N LEU A 315 29.76 -21.79 -40.66
CA LEU A 315 29.28 -21.33 -42.00
C LEU A 315 27.76 -21.65 -42.14
N ALA A 316 26.82 -20.70 -42.13
CA ALA A 316 26.45 -19.62 -43.09
C ALA A 316 25.48 -20.05 -44.22
N ALA A 317 24.27 -19.45 -44.26
CA ALA A 317 23.65 -18.73 -45.40
C ALA A 317 22.09 -18.84 -45.44
N GLY A 318 21.38 -17.69 -45.63
CA GLY A 318 20.04 -17.70 -46.27
C GLY A 318 18.93 -16.66 -45.95
N ILE A 319 19.16 -15.32 -46.02
CA ILE A 319 18.40 -14.31 -46.86
C ILE A 319 16.91 -13.93 -46.46
N PRO A 320 16.38 -12.68 -46.71
CA PRO A 320 16.22 -11.61 -45.71
C PRO A 320 14.85 -10.85 -45.72
N ALA A 321 14.47 -10.16 -44.64
CA ALA A 321 13.42 -9.09 -44.71
C ALA A 321 13.37 -8.08 -43.53
N ALA A 322 14.19 -8.20 -42.49
CA ALA A 322 14.05 -7.39 -41.26
C ALA A 322 15.11 -6.29 -41.08
N LEU A 323 15.96 -6.04 -42.08
CA LEU A 323 17.20 -5.27 -41.92
C LEU A 323 17.07 -3.75 -42.07
N HIS A 324 15.86 -3.20 -42.29
CA HIS A 324 15.69 -1.75 -42.36
C HIS A 324 15.41 -1.05 -41.01
N TRP A 325 15.22 -1.81 -39.91
CA TRP A 325 15.00 -1.26 -38.56
C TRP A 325 16.17 -1.49 -37.58
N LEU A 326 17.23 -2.18 -38.03
CA LEU A 326 18.41 -2.46 -37.20
C LEU A 326 19.53 -1.40 -37.35
N ASP A 327 19.45 -0.52 -38.34
CA ASP A 327 20.55 0.42 -38.62
C ASP A 327 20.61 1.60 -37.63
N GLU A 328 19.48 1.99 -37.01
CA GLU A 328 19.46 2.99 -35.91
C GLU A 328 19.79 2.39 -34.53
N SER A 329 19.94 1.07 -34.43
CA SER A 329 20.36 0.40 -33.18
C SER A 329 21.87 0.39 -32.97
N SER A 330 22.64 0.97 -33.90
CA SER A 330 24.10 0.93 -33.95
C SER A 330 24.81 2.11 -33.25
N GLN A 331 24.09 3.03 -32.59
CA GLN A 331 24.70 3.82 -31.51
C GLN A 331 24.77 2.99 -30.22
N GLN A 332 25.67 2.00 -30.22
CA GLN A 332 26.13 1.32 -29.02
C GLN A 332 26.58 2.37 -28.00
N THR A 333 25.80 2.53 -26.94
CA THR A 333 26.33 3.17 -25.73
C THR A 333 27.34 2.19 -25.15
N ALA A 334 28.60 2.62 -25.05
CA ALA A 334 29.71 1.77 -24.64
C ALA A 334 29.36 0.99 -23.36
N ALA A 335 29.72 -0.30 -23.32
CA ALA A 335 29.70 -1.08 -22.10
C ALA A 335 30.61 -0.38 -21.08
N SER A 336 30.02 0.24 -20.06
CA SER A 336 30.80 0.73 -18.93
C SER A 336 31.27 -0.50 -18.16
N GLY A 337 32.60 -0.68 -18.09
CA GLY A 337 33.20 -1.62 -17.16
C GLY A 337 32.83 -1.27 -15.70
N ALA A 338 33.31 -2.07 -14.75
CA ALA A 338 33.12 -1.78 -13.33
C ALA A 338 33.57 -0.35 -12.99
N GLY A 339 32.74 0.41 -12.26
CA GLY A 339 33.04 1.80 -11.93
C GLY A 339 31.87 2.53 -11.28
N TYR A 340 32.19 3.62 -10.60
CA TYR A 340 31.21 4.56 -10.04
C TYR A 340 30.37 5.16 -11.19
N ASN A 341 29.04 5.20 -11.05
CA ASN A 341 28.09 5.66 -12.07
C ASN A 341 28.11 4.84 -13.38
N ALA A 342 28.64 3.62 -13.38
CA ALA A 342 28.63 2.78 -14.58
C ALA A 342 27.20 2.55 -15.11
N ALA A 343 26.19 2.53 -14.23
CA ALA A 343 24.80 2.25 -14.60
C ALA A 343 23.97 3.50 -14.94
N THR A 344 24.48 4.73 -14.78
CA THR A 344 23.64 5.94 -14.96
C THR A 344 23.51 6.39 -16.42
N GLU A 345 24.54 6.15 -17.23
CA GLU A 345 24.58 6.58 -18.64
C GLU A 345 24.75 5.40 -19.62
N GLY A 346 24.95 4.19 -19.09
CA GLY A 346 25.21 2.97 -19.85
C GLY A 346 24.72 1.73 -19.12
N VAL A 347 25.02 0.57 -19.71
CA VAL A 347 24.65 -0.73 -19.15
C VAL A 347 25.87 -1.35 -18.47
N ALA A 348 25.83 -1.46 -17.14
CA ALA A 348 26.87 -2.10 -16.38
C ALA A 348 26.73 -3.63 -16.42
N ASN A 349 27.85 -4.33 -16.63
CA ASN A 349 27.92 -5.80 -16.65
C ASN A 349 26.93 -6.46 -17.64
N ALA A 350 26.89 -6.01 -18.90
CA ALA A 350 26.01 -6.58 -19.91
C ALA A 350 26.17 -8.11 -20.03
N SER A 351 25.05 -8.85 -20.12
CA SER A 351 25.02 -10.31 -20.21
C SER A 351 23.68 -10.82 -20.75
N THR A 352 23.71 -11.89 -21.53
CA THR A 352 22.49 -12.61 -21.96
C THR A 352 22.28 -13.93 -21.20
N ALA A 353 23.12 -14.19 -20.17
CA ALA A 353 23.02 -15.42 -19.41
C ALA A 353 21.69 -15.48 -18.63
N LYS A 354 20.96 -16.57 -18.83
CA LYS A 354 19.74 -16.88 -18.06
C LYS A 354 20.08 -17.73 -16.84
N GLY A 355 19.25 -17.58 -15.83
CA GLY A 355 19.21 -18.44 -14.64
C GLY A 355 19.62 -17.77 -13.34
N GLY A 356 19.52 -18.53 -12.25
CA GLY A 356 19.82 -18.05 -10.91
C GLY A 356 18.65 -17.31 -10.24
N THR A 357 18.88 -16.83 -9.02
CA THR A 357 17.90 -16.11 -8.20
C THR A 357 18.34 -14.66 -8.00
N LEU A 358 17.51 -13.72 -8.45
CA LEU A 358 17.68 -12.28 -8.20
C LEU A 358 17.07 -11.94 -6.82
N ARG A 359 17.89 -11.37 -5.93
CA ARG A 359 17.49 -11.17 -4.53
C ARG A 359 17.37 -9.69 -4.17
N PHE A 360 16.16 -9.26 -3.86
CA PHE A 360 15.85 -7.93 -3.36
C PHE A 360 15.79 -7.93 -1.84
N GLY A 361 16.33 -6.87 -1.23
CA GLY A 361 15.96 -6.45 0.13
C GLY A 361 15.02 -5.25 0.06
N ALA A 362 14.12 -5.10 1.02
CA ALA A 362 13.17 -3.99 1.07
C ALA A 362 12.84 -3.60 2.51
N THR A 363 12.74 -2.31 2.80
CA THR A 363 12.26 -1.78 4.09
C THR A 363 10.80 -1.37 4.08
N GLN A 364 10.24 -1.18 2.89
CA GLN A 364 8.85 -0.85 2.65
C GLN A 364 8.23 -1.87 1.69
N GLU A 365 7.03 -2.33 2.03
CA GLU A 365 6.22 -3.15 1.13
C GLU A 365 5.49 -2.32 0.09
N ALA A 366 4.99 -3.00 -0.95
CA ALA A 366 4.08 -2.37 -1.90
C ALA A 366 2.87 -1.78 -1.17
N ASP A 367 2.40 -0.63 -1.64
CA ASP A 367 1.09 -0.11 -1.29
C ASP A 367 -0.04 -1.05 -1.78
N SER A 368 0.17 -1.71 -2.91
CA SER A 368 -0.60 -2.87 -3.35
C SER A 368 0.11 -3.56 -4.53
N TRP A 369 0.05 -4.89 -4.63
CA TRP A 369 0.50 -5.60 -5.84
C TRP A 369 -0.58 -5.69 -6.93
N ASP A 370 -1.83 -5.32 -6.63
CA ASP A 370 -2.85 -5.12 -7.67
C ASP A 370 -2.44 -3.91 -8.55
N PRO A 371 -2.25 -4.11 -9.86
CA PRO A 371 -1.76 -3.06 -10.75
C PRO A 371 -2.72 -1.86 -10.87
N GLN A 372 -4.02 -2.03 -10.61
CA GLN A 372 -4.99 -0.94 -10.58
C GLN A 372 -4.99 -0.15 -9.26
N ARG A 373 -4.34 -0.66 -8.21
CA ARG A 373 -4.29 -0.02 -6.88
C ARG A 373 -2.92 0.56 -6.54
N SER A 374 -1.86 0.09 -7.20
CA SER A 374 -0.49 0.53 -6.94
C SER A 374 -0.25 1.98 -7.37
N TYR A 375 0.42 2.77 -6.52
CA TYR A 375 0.87 4.14 -6.79
C TYR A 375 2.39 4.29 -6.58
N TYR A 376 3.01 3.46 -5.75
CA TYR A 376 4.44 3.55 -5.51
C TYR A 376 5.27 3.25 -6.77
N GLY A 377 6.13 4.18 -7.15
CA GLY A 377 6.94 4.05 -8.37
C GLY A 377 7.85 2.82 -8.44
N PHE A 378 8.32 2.30 -7.29
CA PHE A 378 9.08 1.05 -7.28
C PHE A 378 8.18 -0.16 -7.55
N VAL A 379 6.92 -0.10 -7.12
CA VAL A 379 5.91 -1.12 -7.42
C VAL A 379 5.57 -1.08 -8.89
N TRP A 380 5.45 0.10 -9.51
CA TRP A 380 5.26 0.19 -10.96
C TRP A 380 6.39 -0.44 -11.77
N ASN A 381 7.64 -0.22 -11.34
CA ASN A 381 8.80 -0.88 -11.96
C ASN A 381 8.78 -2.40 -11.74
N PHE A 382 8.48 -2.86 -10.53
CA PHE A 382 8.42 -4.28 -10.17
C PHE A 382 7.24 -5.01 -10.83
N ALA A 383 6.10 -4.33 -10.98
CA ALA A 383 4.89 -4.87 -11.57
C ALA A 383 5.11 -5.40 -12.98
N ARG A 384 6.08 -4.82 -13.71
CA ARG A 384 6.47 -5.29 -15.04
C ARG A 384 6.95 -6.74 -15.06
N TYR A 385 7.32 -7.35 -13.93
CA TYR A 385 7.58 -8.79 -13.91
C TYR A 385 6.34 -9.64 -14.15
N TYR A 386 5.16 -9.22 -13.68
CA TYR A 386 3.93 -10.01 -13.75
C TYR A 386 2.80 -9.37 -14.55
N THR A 387 2.93 -8.10 -14.92
CA THR A 387 1.94 -7.42 -15.76
C THR A 387 2.56 -6.70 -16.95
N ARG A 388 1.78 -6.65 -18.03
CA ARG A 388 2.10 -5.97 -19.29
C ARG A 388 1.08 -4.85 -19.54
N GLN A 389 1.36 -3.98 -20.50
CA GLN A 389 0.51 -2.85 -20.88
C GLN A 389 0.40 -2.77 -22.40
N LEU A 390 -0.49 -1.93 -22.94
CA LEU A 390 -0.53 -1.68 -24.40
C LEU A 390 0.81 -1.12 -24.91
N VAL A 391 1.26 -0.08 -24.23
CA VAL A 391 2.54 0.60 -24.42
C VAL A 391 3.26 0.68 -23.07
N THR A 392 4.56 0.88 -23.09
CA THR A 392 5.35 1.04 -21.87
C THR A 392 6.59 1.88 -22.16
N PHE A 393 7.45 2.06 -21.17
CA PHE A 393 8.69 2.81 -21.27
C PHE A 393 9.84 1.95 -21.82
N ALA A 394 10.69 2.57 -22.63
CA ALA A 394 11.79 1.88 -23.31
C ALA A 394 12.80 1.28 -22.32
N PRO A 395 13.27 0.03 -22.52
CA PRO A 395 14.32 -0.59 -21.71
C PRO A 395 15.69 -0.02 -22.08
N ARG A 396 15.94 1.25 -21.73
CA ARG A 396 17.16 2.01 -22.07
C ARG A 396 17.68 2.81 -20.87
N PRO A 397 19.00 3.07 -20.77
CA PRO A 397 19.56 3.87 -19.67
C PRO A 397 19.14 5.34 -19.67
N GLY A 398 18.92 5.86 -18.45
CA GLY A 398 18.72 7.27 -18.12
C GLY A 398 17.47 7.86 -18.78
N LEU A 399 17.58 9.10 -19.26
CA LEU A 399 16.50 9.82 -19.95
C LEU A 399 15.91 9.04 -21.13
N ARG A 400 16.69 8.20 -21.82
CA ARG A 400 16.17 7.40 -22.96
C ARG A 400 15.12 6.38 -22.52
N SER A 401 15.01 6.07 -21.23
CA SER A 401 13.93 5.25 -20.69
C SER A 401 12.56 5.91 -20.79
N THR A 402 12.47 7.24 -20.89
CA THR A 402 11.19 7.96 -20.89
C THR A 402 10.47 7.90 -22.25
N THR A 403 11.08 7.29 -23.26
CA THR A 403 10.45 7.09 -24.58
C THR A 403 9.40 5.98 -24.50
N LEU A 404 8.20 6.26 -24.98
CA LEU A 404 7.14 5.26 -25.15
C LEU A 404 7.45 4.27 -26.26
N VAL A 405 7.18 3.00 -26.01
CA VAL A 405 7.34 1.89 -26.95
C VAL A 405 6.17 0.91 -26.82
N PRO A 406 5.81 0.19 -27.90
CA PRO A 406 4.74 -0.81 -27.86
C PRO A 406 5.11 -2.06 -27.04
N ASP A 407 4.22 -2.50 -26.16
CA ASP A 407 4.33 -3.75 -25.39
C ASP A 407 3.31 -4.80 -25.89
N LEU A 408 2.10 -4.87 -25.33
CA LEU A 408 1.03 -5.76 -25.83
C LEU A 408 0.52 -5.32 -27.21
N ALA A 409 0.62 -4.03 -27.54
CA ALA A 409 0.27 -3.52 -28.85
C ALA A 409 1.37 -3.78 -29.88
N THR A 410 1.01 -3.86 -31.16
CA THR A 410 1.94 -4.02 -32.28
C THR A 410 2.75 -2.74 -32.55
N GLY A 411 2.17 -1.56 -32.27
CA GLY A 411 2.75 -0.24 -32.41
C GLY A 411 2.13 0.77 -31.43
N LEU A 412 2.60 2.03 -31.45
CA LEU A 412 1.95 3.15 -30.77
C LEU A 412 0.56 3.40 -31.39
N ALA A 413 -0.27 4.21 -30.72
CA ALA A 413 -1.63 4.43 -31.15
C ALA A 413 -1.72 5.00 -32.57
N LYS A 414 -2.68 4.51 -33.36
CA LYS A 414 -3.19 5.30 -34.49
C LYS A 414 -4.11 6.39 -33.92
N VAL A 415 -3.56 7.59 -33.78
CA VAL A 415 -4.30 8.77 -33.30
C VAL A 415 -5.13 9.36 -34.43
N SER A 416 -6.41 9.63 -34.16
CA SER A 416 -7.35 10.23 -35.11
C SER A 416 -8.34 11.15 -34.39
N ASN A 417 -9.29 11.71 -35.14
CA ASN A 417 -10.32 12.62 -34.62
C ASN A 417 -9.71 13.81 -33.82
N GLY A 418 -8.62 14.38 -34.34
CA GLY A 418 -7.95 15.52 -33.72
C GLY A 418 -7.33 15.23 -32.35
N GLY A 419 -6.88 14.00 -32.07
CA GLY A 419 -6.33 13.62 -30.76
C GLY A 419 -7.39 13.10 -29.78
N LYS A 420 -8.61 12.79 -30.25
CA LYS A 420 -9.70 12.25 -29.43
C LYS A 420 -9.87 10.73 -29.55
N THR A 421 -9.27 10.10 -30.56
CA THR A 421 -9.44 8.66 -30.79
C THR A 421 -8.09 7.96 -30.92
N TYR A 422 -7.83 6.98 -30.05
CA TYR A 422 -6.59 6.19 -30.02
C TYR A 422 -6.92 4.73 -30.30
N THR A 423 -6.39 4.19 -31.39
CA THR A 423 -6.60 2.78 -31.76
C THR A 423 -5.32 1.97 -31.63
N TYR A 424 -5.40 0.83 -30.94
CA TYR A 424 -4.33 -0.15 -30.87
C TYR A 424 -4.77 -1.50 -31.42
N VAL A 425 -3.79 -2.22 -31.95
CA VAL A 425 -3.93 -3.63 -32.37
C VAL A 425 -2.95 -4.47 -31.55
N LEU A 426 -3.46 -5.46 -30.85
CA LEU A 426 -2.70 -6.38 -30.00
C LEU A 426 -1.81 -7.32 -30.82
N ARG A 427 -0.64 -7.66 -30.27
CA ARG A 427 0.27 -8.66 -30.82
C ARG A 427 -0.35 -10.06 -30.80
N ASP A 428 0.15 -10.92 -31.66
CA ASP A 428 -0.10 -12.36 -31.58
C ASP A 428 0.70 -13.01 -30.46
N GLY A 429 0.22 -14.16 -29.98
CA GLY A 429 0.96 -14.98 -29.01
C GLY A 429 1.10 -14.38 -27.62
N ILE A 430 0.31 -13.36 -27.28
CA ILE A 430 0.22 -12.82 -25.92
C ILE A 430 -0.73 -13.69 -25.08
N THR A 431 -0.26 -14.12 -23.92
CA THR A 431 -0.90 -15.17 -23.11
C THR A 431 -0.83 -14.86 -21.63
N TRP A 432 -1.85 -15.32 -20.92
CA TRP A 432 -1.90 -15.37 -19.47
C TRP A 432 -1.02 -16.51 -18.90
N GLU A 433 -0.82 -16.52 -17.58
CA GLU A 433 -0.08 -17.57 -16.88
C GLU A 433 -0.69 -18.98 -16.95
N ASP A 434 -1.90 -19.13 -17.48
CA ASP A 434 -2.55 -20.42 -17.78
C ASP A 434 -2.52 -20.77 -19.28
N GLY A 435 -1.83 -19.98 -20.11
CA GLY A 435 -1.71 -20.17 -21.55
C GLY A 435 -2.90 -19.69 -22.37
N SER A 436 -3.98 -19.21 -21.74
CA SER A 436 -5.08 -18.58 -22.49
C SER A 436 -4.67 -17.25 -23.11
N PRO A 437 -5.23 -16.85 -24.27
CA PRO A 437 -4.88 -15.60 -24.92
C PRO A 437 -5.35 -14.40 -24.11
N ILE A 438 -4.57 -13.32 -24.15
CA ILE A 438 -4.98 -12.00 -23.64
C ILE A 438 -5.76 -11.29 -24.75
N THR A 439 -6.91 -10.70 -24.42
CA THR A 439 -7.74 -9.97 -25.40
C THR A 439 -7.89 -8.48 -25.08
N SER A 440 -8.39 -7.72 -26.03
CA SER A 440 -8.76 -6.31 -25.85
C SER A 440 -9.80 -6.12 -24.72
N GLN A 441 -10.69 -7.10 -24.53
CA GLN A 441 -11.68 -7.10 -23.45
C GLN A 441 -11.01 -7.21 -22.07
N ASP A 442 -9.93 -7.98 -21.93
CA ASP A 442 -9.19 -8.07 -20.67
C ASP A 442 -8.55 -6.73 -20.28
N ILE A 443 -8.05 -5.98 -21.28
CA ILE A 443 -7.46 -4.66 -21.09
C ILE A 443 -8.55 -3.66 -20.70
N LYS A 444 -9.68 -3.66 -21.42
CA LYS A 444 -10.84 -2.83 -21.08
C LYS A 444 -11.31 -3.10 -19.65
N TYR A 445 -11.51 -4.38 -19.29
CA TYR A 445 -11.90 -4.78 -17.94
C TYR A 445 -10.90 -4.32 -16.88
N GLY A 446 -9.60 -4.54 -17.11
CA GLY A 446 -8.54 -4.08 -16.21
C GLY A 446 -8.58 -2.57 -15.95
N ILE A 447 -8.74 -1.76 -17.00
CA ILE A 447 -8.89 -0.30 -16.88
C ILE A 447 -10.16 0.07 -16.12
N GLU A 448 -11.29 -0.55 -16.45
CA GLU A 448 -12.60 -0.28 -15.82
C GLU A 448 -12.62 -0.56 -14.33
N ARG A 449 -11.86 -1.54 -13.83
CA ARG A 449 -11.72 -1.82 -12.39
C ARG A 449 -11.35 -0.56 -11.58
N SER A 450 -10.60 0.37 -12.16
CA SER A 450 -10.22 1.61 -11.46
C SER A 450 -11.42 2.50 -11.08
N TRP A 451 -12.56 2.41 -11.76
CA TRP A 451 -13.78 3.16 -11.39
C TRP A 451 -14.47 2.64 -10.14
N ALA A 452 -14.26 1.37 -9.78
CA ALA A 452 -14.86 0.76 -8.60
C ALA A 452 -14.11 1.13 -7.31
N SER A 453 -14.05 2.43 -7.00
CA SER A 453 -13.27 2.99 -5.89
C SER A 453 -13.62 2.46 -4.49
N ASP A 454 -14.78 1.81 -4.32
CA ASP A 454 -15.18 1.11 -3.09
C ASP A 454 -14.48 -0.25 -2.91
N VAL A 455 -14.02 -0.86 -4.01
CA VAL A 455 -13.32 -2.16 -4.03
C VAL A 455 -11.83 -2.00 -4.40
N VAL A 456 -11.55 -1.23 -5.44
CA VAL A 456 -10.24 -1.00 -6.05
C VAL A 456 -9.89 0.48 -5.87
N SER A 457 -9.16 0.78 -4.79
CA SER A 457 -8.69 2.13 -4.47
C SER A 457 -7.18 2.16 -4.28
N GLY A 458 -6.61 3.36 -4.46
CA GLY A 458 -5.20 3.65 -4.25
C GLY A 458 -4.48 4.13 -5.50
N GLY A 459 -4.80 3.57 -6.67
CA GLY A 459 -4.06 3.82 -7.92
C GLY A 459 -4.29 5.21 -8.54
N PRO A 460 -3.52 5.58 -9.58
CA PRO A 460 -3.63 6.86 -10.27
C PRO A 460 -4.99 7.08 -10.93
N ALA A 461 -5.54 8.28 -10.78
CA ALA A 461 -6.86 8.63 -11.30
C ALA A 461 -6.86 9.30 -12.68
N HIS A 462 -5.75 9.21 -13.42
CA HIS A 462 -5.56 9.95 -14.69
C HIS A 462 -6.53 9.47 -15.78
N LEU A 463 -6.68 8.16 -15.96
CA LEU A 463 -7.58 7.57 -16.97
C LEU A 463 -9.05 7.93 -16.70
N GLN A 464 -9.48 7.90 -15.44
CA GLN A 464 -10.85 8.28 -15.07
C GLN A 464 -11.13 9.75 -15.43
N LYS A 465 -10.18 10.65 -15.12
CA LYS A 465 -10.32 12.08 -15.43
C LYS A 465 -10.40 12.36 -16.93
N VAL A 466 -9.70 11.56 -17.75
CA VAL A 466 -9.62 11.77 -19.20
C VAL A 466 -10.73 11.06 -19.96
N LEU A 467 -11.06 9.81 -19.60
CA LEU A 467 -12.07 9.01 -20.31
C LEU A 467 -13.49 9.26 -19.81
N ASP A 468 -13.67 9.59 -18.52
CA ASP A 468 -14.98 9.82 -17.91
C ASP A 468 -14.92 11.00 -16.91
N PRO A 469 -14.72 12.24 -17.39
CA PRO A 469 -14.57 13.41 -16.52
C PRO A 469 -15.82 13.69 -15.67
N LYS A 470 -16.99 13.17 -16.08
CA LYS A 470 -18.26 13.31 -15.35
C LYS A 470 -18.47 12.18 -14.33
N LYS A 471 -17.61 11.16 -14.31
CA LYS A 471 -17.69 9.97 -13.44
C LYS A 471 -19.06 9.30 -13.49
N THR A 472 -19.57 9.07 -14.70
CA THR A 472 -20.87 8.43 -14.91
C THR A 472 -20.82 6.91 -14.80
N TYR A 473 -19.66 6.29 -15.01
CA TYR A 473 -19.50 4.85 -14.87
C TYR A 473 -19.14 4.49 -13.42
N GLU A 474 -19.80 3.50 -12.81
CA GLU A 474 -19.57 3.11 -11.41
C GLU A 474 -18.55 1.96 -11.25
N GLY A 475 -17.98 1.46 -12.35
CA GLY A 475 -17.05 0.35 -12.34
C GLY A 475 -17.69 -1.02 -12.58
N PRO A 476 -16.86 -2.03 -12.89
CA PRO A 476 -17.33 -3.31 -13.43
C PRO A 476 -18.06 -4.16 -12.40
N TYR A 477 -17.94 -3.91 -11.09
CA TYR A 477 -18.68 -4.68 -10.08
C TYR A 477 -20.14 -4.28 -9.96
N ARG A 478 -20.50 -3.06 -10.40
CA ARG A 478 -21.87 -2.55 -10.41
C ARG A 478 -22.51 -2.52 -11.79
N ASP A 479 -21.73 -2.83 -12.82
CA ASP A 479 -22.19 -2.94 -14.19
C ASP A 479 -23.19 -4.09 -14.35
N GLU A 480 -24.35 -3.83 -14.94
CA GLU A 480 -25.39 -4.84 -15.18
C GLU A 480 -25.11 -5.67 -16.45
N ASP A 481 -24.25 -5.22 -17.37
CA ASP A 481 -23.87 -6.00 -18.56
C ASP A 481 -23.17 -7.31 -18.11
N PRO A 482 -23.60 -8.49 -18.58
CA PRO A 482 -22.97 -9.77 -18.24
C PRO A 482 -21.47 -9.85 -18.57
N ARG A 483 -20.99 -9.04 -19.52
CA ARG A 483 -19.58 -8.93 -19.89
C ARG A 483 -18.79 -8.10 -18.90
N LYS A 484 -19.43 -7.16 -18.17
CA LYS A 484 -18.81 -6.19 -17.26
C LYS A 484 -17.82 -5.28 -18.00
N LEU A 485 -18.28 -4.68 -19.10
CA LEU A 485 -17.50 -3.89 -20.06
C LEU A 485 -18.26 -2.61 -20.44
N GLY A 486 -18.83 -1.92 -19.46
CA GLY A 486 -19.83 -0.86 -19.64
C GLY A 486 -19.29 0.54 -19.90
N LEU A 487 -17.97 0.79 -19.81
CA LEU A 487 -17.41 2.11 -20.10
C LEU A 487 -17.45 2.36 -21.62
N GLU A 488 -18.28 3.30 -22.05
CA GLU A 488 -18.49 3.64 -23.46
C GLU A 488 -17.25 4.26 -24.12
N ALA A 489 -16.40 4.92 -23.34
CA ALA A 489 -15.17 5.54 -23.81
C ALA A 489 -14.11 4.52 -24.29
N ILE A 490 -14.32 3.23 -24.06
CA ILE A 490 -13.44 2.15 -24.53
C ILE A 490 -14.24 1.16 -25.36
N GLU A 491 -13.86 0.98 -26.61
CA GLU A 491 -14.46 0.03 -27.52
C GLU A 491 -13.49 -1.13 -27.79
N THR A 492 -14.04 -2.34 -27.89
CA THR A 492 -13.29 -3.54 -28.26
C THR A 492 -13.99 -4.22 -29.45
N PRO A 493 -13.78 -3.74 -30.69
CA PRO A 493 -14.51 -4.23 -31.87
C PRO A 493 -14.33 -5.75 -32.11
N ASP A 494 -13.17 -6.27 -31.73
CA ASP A 494 -12.81 -7.68 -31.79
C ASP A 494 -11.84 -7.99 -30.62
N SER A 495 -11.28 -9.20 -30.55
CA SER A 495 -10.39 -9.62 -29.45
C SER A 495 -8.99 -9.00 -29.47
N ARG A 496 -8.61 -8.30 -30.54
CA ARG A 496 -7.27 -7.72 -30.74
C ARG A 496 -7.28 -6.22 -30.96
N THR A 497 -8.43 -5.62 -31.23
CA THR A 497 -8.56 -4.18 -31.44
C THR A 497 -9.16 -3.54 -30.19
N ILE A 498 -8.51 -2.48 -29.72
CA ILE A 498 -9.04 -1.61 -28.65
C ILE A 498 -8.99 -0.16 -29.14
N VAL A 499 -10.08 0.56 -28.91
CA VAL A 499 -10.24 1.96 -29.32
C VAL A 499 -10.65 2.78 -28.11
N PHE A 500 -9.94 3.87 -27.84
CA PHE A 500 -10.28 4.83 -26.79
C PHE A 500 -10.88 6.07 -27.43
N HIS A 501 -11.99 6.55 -26.86
CA HIS A 501 -12.71 7.75 -27.29
C HIS A 501 -12.71 8.77 -26.16
N LEU A 502 -11.84 9.77 -26.28
CA LEU A 502 -11.71 10.84 -25.31
C LEU A 502 -12.72 11.96 -25.62
N PRO A 503 -13.36 12.56 -24.59
CA PRO A 503 -14.23 13.72 -24.76
C PRO A 503 -13.45 14.94 -25.27
N GLU A 504 -12.20 15.12 -24.81
CA GLU A 504 -11.30 16.19 -25.22
C GLU A 504 -9.91 15.65 -25.59
N PRO A 505 -9.17 16.31 -26.49
CA PRO A 505 -7.90 15.76 -26.94
C PRO A 505 -6.82 15.84 -25.85
N ASN A 506 -5.95 14.84 -25.77
CA ASN A 506 -4.88 14.79 -24.78
C ASN A 506 -3.60 14.14 -25.34
N GLY A 507 -2.55 14.93 -25.59
CA GLY A 507 -1.29 14.46 -26.15
C GLY A 507 -0.52 13.47 -25.27
N ASP A 508 -0.78 13.47 -23.96
CA ASP A 508 -0.11 12.60 -22.98
C ASP A 508 -0.95 11.35 -22.65
N PHE A 509 -2.00 11.03 -23.43
CA PHE A 509 -2.87 9.89 -23.12
C PHE A 509 -2.12 8.54 -23.16
N GLU A 510 -1.20 8.34 -24.11
CA GLU A 510 -0.40 7.12 -24.19
C GLU A 510 0.53 6.95 -22.97
N GLU A 511 0.97 8.07 -22.36
CA GLU A 511 1.77 8.06 -21.13
C GLU A 511 0.98 7.50 -19.94
N MET A 512 -0.32 7.80 -19.88
CA MET A 512 -1.22 7.24 -18.86
C MET A 512 -1.46 5.74 -19.08
N LEU A 513 -1.50 5.30 -20.34
CA LEU A 513 -1.62 3.89 -20.71
C LEU A 513 -0.33 3.08 -20.45
N ALA A 514 0.81 3.75 -20.27
CA ALA A 514 2.06 3.10 -19.87
C ALA A 514 2.10 2.73 -18.38
N LEU A 515 1.20 3.28 -17.56
CA LEU A 515 1.11 2.98 -16.13
C LEU A 515 0.44 1.62 -15.87
N PRO A 516 0.77 0.91 -14.77
CA PRO A 516 0.16 -0.38 -14.44
C PRO A 516 -1.36 -0.38 -14.31
N VAL A 517 -1.98 0.76 -13.97
CA VAL A 517 -3.45 0.86 -13.92
C VAL A 517 -4.11 0.49 -15.26
N ALA A 518 -3.39 0.65 -16.37
CA ALA A 518 -3.84 0.28 -17.72
C ALA A 518 -3.56 -1.18 -18.11
N SER A 519 -3.05 -1.99 -17.19
CA SER A 519 -2.80 -3.40 -17.43
C SER A 519 -4.08 -4.22 -17.55
N PRO A 520 -4.07 -5.32 -18.34
CA PRO A 520 -5.20 -6.23 -18.38
C PRO A 520 -5.41 -6.92 -17.04
N VAL A 521 -6.66 -7.29 -16.76
CA VAL A 521 -7.02 -8.21 -15.67
C VAL A 521 -7.95 -9.26 -16.24
N LYS A 522 -7.61 -10.53 -16.03
CA LYS A 522 -8.48 -11.63 -16.42
C LYS A 522 -9.67 -11.68 -15.48
N ARG A 523 -10.87 -11.36 -15.99
CA ARG A 523 -12.10 -11.26 -15.20
C ARG A 523 -12.40 -12.52 -14.38
N GLU A 524 -12.19 -13.73 -14.92
CA GLU A 524 -12.45 -14.97 -14.18
C GLU A 524 -11.45 -15.21 -13.02
N ARG A 525 -10.42 -14.37 -12.90
CA ARG A 525 -9.41 -14.40 -11.85
C ARG A 525 -9.46 -13.16 -10.94
N ASP A 526 -10.33 -12.20 -11.23
CA ASP A 526 -10.49 -11.02 -10.39
C ASP A 526 -11.18 -11.40 -9.07
N THR A 527 -10.48 -11.14 -7.96
CA THR A 527 -10.97 -11.39 -6.60
C THR A 527 -11.27 -10.08 -5.86
N GLY A 528 -11.47 -8.99 -6.62
CA GLY A 528 -11.73 -7.66 -6.09
C GLY A 528 -10.55 -7.17 -5.24
N SER A 529 -10.82 -6.74 -4.01
CA SER A 529 -9.77 -6.21 -3.12
C SER A 529 -8.68 -7.23 -2.77
N VAL A 530 -8.94 -8.53 -2.87
CA VAL A 530 -7.97 -9.59 -2.51
C VAL A 530 -7.00 -9.89 -3.66
N TYR A 531 -7.24 -9.36 -4.86
CA TYR A 531 -6.39 -9.59 -6.04
C TYR A 531 -4.93 -9.18 -5.82
N GLU A 532 -4.68 -8.24 -4.90
CA GLU A 532 -3.33 -7.80 -4.50
C GLU A 532 -2.46 -8.90 -3.89
N LEU A 533 -3.02 -10.00 -3.39
CA LEU A 533 -2.21 -11.06 -2.78
C LEU A 533 -1.60 -12.02 -3.81
N ARG A 534 -2.26 -12.16 -4.97
CA ARG A 534 -1.79 -12.99 -6.08
C ARG A 534 -2.37 -12.50 -7.41
N PRO A 535 -1.87 -11.37 -7.95
CA PRO A 535 -2.22 -10.92 -9.29
C PRO A 535 -1.99 -12.03 -10.33
N PHE A 536 -2.95 -12.22 -11.23
CA PHE A 536 -2.85 -13.19 -12.31
C PHE A 536 -1.95 -12.64 -13.41
N SER A 537 -0.90 -13.38 -13.77
CA SER A 537 0.19 -12.79 -14.54
C SER A 537 -0.03 -12.81 -16.05
N SER A 538 0.23 -11.67 -16.69
CA SER A 538 0.44 -11.52 -18.15
C SER A 538 1.91 -11.34 -18.51
N GLY A 539 2.80 -11.28 -17.51
CA GLY A 539 4.24 -11.00 -17.67
C GLY A 539 5.11 -12.26 -17.65
N PRO A 540 6.44 -12.09 -17.74
CA PRO A 540 7.41 -13.20 -17.74
C PRO A 540 7.53 -13.96 -16.42
N TYR A 541 6.98 -13.44 -15.32
CA TYR A 541 6.98 -14.09 -14.01
C TYR A 541 5.58 -14.10 -13.40
N LYS A 542 5.31 -15.09 -12.55
CA LYS A 542 4.07 -15.25 -11.79
C LYS A 542 4.37 -15.41 -10.30
N PHE A 543 3.38 -15.07 -9.48
CA PHE A 543 3.48 -15.22 -8.03
C PHE A 543 3.52 -16.71 -7.65
N GLU A 544 4.60 -17.11 -6.98
CA GLU A 544 4.67 -18.40 -6.29
C GLU A 544 4.14 -18.26 -4.86
N SER A 545 4.59 -17.23 -4.13
CA SER A 545 4.13 -16.94 -2.78
C SER A 545 4.32 -15.47 -2.40
N TYR A 546 3.48 -15.00 -1.49
CA TYR A 546 3.61 -13.71 -0.83
C TYR A 546 3.20 -13.86 0.63
N ASP A 547 4.15 -13.68 1.55
CA ASP A 547 3.94 -13.61 2.99
C ASP A 547 4.23 -12.16 3.43
N PRO A 548 3.19 -11.34 3.67
CA PRO A 548 3.34 -9.95 4.06
C PRO A 548 4.32 -9.78 5.22
N HIS A 549 5.12 -8.71 5.17
CA HIS A 549 6.18 -8.42 6.13
C HIS A 549 7.33 -9.43 6.20
N ARG A 550 7.39 -10.42 5.31
CA ARG A 550 8.44 -11.44 5.30
C ARG A 550 9.07 -11.63 3.95
N THR A 551 8.32 -12.15 2.98
CA THR A 551 8.88 -12.50 1.68
C THR A 551 7.86 -12.46 0.55
N LEU A 552 8.35 -12.16 -0.65
CA LEU A 552 7.62 -12.33 -1.91
C LEU A 552 8.50 -13.12 -2.86
N VAL A 553 7.90 -14.09 -3.55
CA VAL A 553 8.59 -14.90 -4.54
C VAL A 553 7.83 -14.89 -5.86
N LEU A 554 8.54 -14.54 -6.92
CA LEU A 554 8.11 -14.77 -8.30
C LEU A 554 8.96 -15.87 -8.96
N VAL A 555 8.30 -16.68 -9.79
CA VAL A 555 8.92 -17.70 -10.65
C VAL A 555 8.53 -17.46 -12.10
N ARG A 556 9.25 -18.05 -13.05
CA ARG A 556 8.92 -17.90 -14.48
C ARG A 556 7.46 -18.25 -14.78
N ASN A 557 6.85 -17.43 -15.62
CA ASN A 557 5.62 -17.77 -16.30
C ASN A 557 5.98 -18.60 -17.55
N GLU A 558 5.83 -19.91 -17.46
CA GLU A 558 6.13 -20.86 -18.55
C GLU A 558 5.27 -20.64 -19.81
N HIS A 559 4.15 -19.94 -19.68
CA HIS A 559 3.27 -19.62 -20.80
C HIS A 559 3.54 -18.26 -21.44
N TRP A 560 4.40 -17.41 -20.84
CA TRP A 560 4.80 -16.15 -21.46
C TRP A 560 5.66 -16.42 -22.70
N ASN A 561 5.29 -15.78 -23.80
CA ASN A 561 6.01 -15.90 -25.06
C ASN A 561 7.05 -14.78 -25.23
N GLU A 562 8.32 -15.13 -25.14
CA GLU A 562 9.46 -14.21 -25.32
C GLU A 562 9.43 -13.50 -26.69
N GLU A 563 8.99 -14.16 -27.76
CA GLU A 563 8.93 -13.55 -29.09
C GLU A 563 7.86 -12.43 -29.18
N SER A 564 6.87 -12.46 -28.28
CA SER A 564 5.81 -11.45 -28.19
C SER A 564 6.19 -10.22 -27.37
N ASP A 565 7.34 -10.24 -26.67
CA ASP A 565 7.75 -9.21 -25.71
C ASP A 565 9.12 -8.64 -26.08
N ARG A 566 9.14 -7.36 -26.47
CA ARG A 566 10.35 -6.65 -26.87
C ARG A 566 11.01 -5.89 -25.72
N ILE A 567 10.45 -5.99 -24.53
CA ILE A 567 10.80 -5.17 -23.36
C ILE A 567 11.59 -5.99 -22.35
N ARG A 568 11.13 -7.21 -22.06
CA ARG A 568 11.58 -8.00 -20.90
C ARG A 568 12.43 -9.18 -21.36
N ALA A 569 13.66 -9.25 -20.87
CA ALA A 569 14.58 -10.35 -21.20
C ALA A 569 14.39 -11.60 -20.33
N ALA A 570 13.69 -11.46 -19.18
CA ALA A 570 13.42 -12.53 -18.23
C ALA A 570 14.67 -13.36 -17.88
N LEU A 571 15.76 -12.72 -17.43
CA LEU A 571 17.03 -13.43 -17.25
C LEU A 571 17.03 -14.37 -16.03
N PRO A 572 16.62 -13.96 -14.81
CA PRO A 572 16.60 -14.84 -13.64
C PRO A 572 15.53 -15.94 -13.73
N ASP A 573 15.74 -17.09 -13.09
CA ASP A 573 14.70 -18.13 -12.95
C ASP A 573 13.70 -17.81 -11.85
N ARG A 574 14.18 -17.09 -10.84
CA ARG A 574 13.44 -16.78 -9.62
C ARG A 574 13.79 -15.37 -9.16
N ILE A 575 12.80 -14.69 -8.61
CA ILE A 575 12.95 -13.38 -7.98
C ILE A 575 12.45 -13.50 -6.55
N GLU A 576 13.29 -13.15 -5.59
CA GLU A 576 12.96 -13.17 -4.17
C GLU A 576 13.08 -11.77 -3.59
N VAL A 577 12.07 -11.36 -2.84
CA VAL A 577 12.08 -10.14 -2.04
C VAL A 577 12.04 -10.55 -0.58
N THR A 578 12.94 -9.98 0.22
CA THR A 578 12.93 -10.10 1.68
C THR A 578 12.63 -8.75 2.30
N PHE A 579 11.61 -8.70 3.15
CA PHE A 579 11.23 -7.48 3.88
C PHE A 579 11.98 -7.43 5.22
N VAL A 580 12.69 -6.33 5.44
CA VAL A 580 13.45 -6.05 6.67
C VAL A 580 12.90 -4.80 7.33
N THR A 581 13.06 -4.68 8.65
CA THR A 581 12.43 -3.61 9.43
C THR A 581 13.30 -2.36 9.60
N ASP A 582 14.60 -2.44 9.28
CA ASP A 582 15.57 -1.37 9.47
C ASP A 582 16.47 -1.17 8.25
N ALA A 583 16.70 0.10 7.90
CA ALA A 583 17.52 0.48 6.74
C ALA A 583 19.02 0.12 6.91
N ASN A 584 19.55 0.09 8.15
CA ASN A 584 20.94 -0.32 8.36
C ASN A 584 21.11 -1.82 8.17
N ASP A 585 20.09 -2.62 8.49
CA ASP A 585 20.11 -4.06 8.25
C ASP A 585 19.99 -4.36 6.75
N LEU A 586 19.16 -3.60 6.01
CA LEU A 586 19.17 -3.63 4.54
C LEU A 586 20.57 -3.35 3.98
N ASP A 587 21.22 -2.26 4.42
CA ASP A 587 22.56 -1.88 3.96
C ASP A 587 23.62 -2.95 4.29
N LYS A 588 23.54 -3.60 5.46
CA LYS A 588 24.42 -4.73 5.80
C LYS A 588 24.18 -5.92 4.87
N GLY A 589 22.93 -6.23 4.57
CA GLY A 589 22.55 -7.30 3.63
C GLY A 589 23.07 -7.02 2.22
N LEU A 590 22.95 -5.78 1.74
CA LEU A 590 23.49 -5.34 0.45
C LEU A 590 25.02 -5.47 0.38
N LEU A 591 25.73 -4.98 1.40
CA LEU A 591 27.20 -4.99 1.43
C LEU A 591 27.81 -6.37 1.68
N SER A 592 27.07 -7.28 2.33
CA SER A 592 27.49 -8.67 2.52
C SER A 592 27.16 -9.56 1.32
N GLY A 593 26.31 -9.08 0.40
CA GLY A 593 25.83 -9.84 -0.76
C GLY A 593 24.68 -10.80 -0.43
N GLU A 594 24.03 -10.65 0.72
CA GLU A 594 22.74 -11.29 1.03
C GLU A 594 21.67 -10.83 0.03
N PHE A 595 21.62 -9.52 -0.23
CA PHE A 595 20.77 -8.91 -1.25
C PHE A 595 21.62 -8.39 -2.42
N ASP A 596 21.05 -8.44 -3.62
CA ASP A 596 21.66 -7.86 -4.82
C ASP A 596 21.39 -6.36 -4.95
N LEU A 597 20.19 -5.94 -4.57
CA LEU A 597 19.72 -4.56 -4.65
C LEU A 597 18.57 -4.28 -3.68
N ASP A 598 18.36 -2.99 -3.42
CA ASP A 598 17.21 -2.46 -2.69
C ASP A 598 16.01 -2.31 -3.64
N LEU A 599 14.89 -2.95 -3.30
CA LEU A 599 13.62 -2.83 -4.02
C LEU A 599 13.01 -1.43 -3.91
N ASN A 600 13.11 -0.77 -2.76
CA ASN A 600 12.48 0.55 -2.59
C ASN A 600 13.25 1.63 -3.35
N GLY A 601 14.55 1.42 -3.54
CA GLY A 601 15.45 2.35 -4.21
C GLY A 601 15.54 3.67 -3.45
N THR A 602 15.62 3.63 -2.12
CA THR A 602 15.63 4.84 -1.28
C THR A 602 17.04 5.39 -1.05
N GLY A 603 18.06 4.68 -1.52
CA GLY A 603 19.47 5.03 -1.36
C GLY A 603 20.05 4.52 -0.03
N LEU A 604 21.38 4.47 0.02
CA LEU A 604 22.14 4.02 1.19
C LEU A 604 21.98 4.97 2.38
N SER A 605 21.98 4.43 3.61
CA SER A 605 22.08 5.23 4.83
C SER A 605 23.38 6.04 4.87
N GLN A 606 23.41 7.11 5.65
CA GLN A 606 24.62 7.96 5.78
C GLN A 606 25.85 7.14 6.22
N ALA A 607 25.67 6.17 7.13
CA ALA A 607 26.75 5.29 7.57
C ALA A 607 27.29 4.42 6.43
N ALA A 608 26.40 3.84 5.61
CA ALA A 608 26.78 3.06 4.43
C ALA A 608 27.42 3.93 3.34
N VAL A 609 26.93 5.16 3.13
CA VAL A 609 27.55 6.13 2.22
C VAL A 609 29.00 6.44 2.64
N SER A 610 29.24 6.77 3.91
CA SER A 610 30.60 7.04 4.41
C SER A 610 31.53 5.83 4.22
N LYS A 611 31.05 4.63 4.52
CA LYS A 611 31.82 3.38 4.36
C LYS A 611 32.16 3.08 2.90
N THR A 612 31.17 3.17 2.01
CA THR A 612 31.34 2.80 0.59
C THR A 612 32.17 3.83 -0.17
N GLN A 613 32.07 5.11 0.17
CA GLN A 613 32.90 6.15 -0.46
C GLN A 613 34.36 6.12 -0.02
N ALA A 614 34.66 5.65 1.20
CA ALA A 614 36.02 5.54 1.70
C ALA A 614 36.85 4.40 1.07
N SER A 615 36.22 3.49 0.32
CA SER A 615 36.89 2.35 -0.33
C SER A 615 36.72 2.42 -1.85
N ALA A 616 37.81 2.50 -2.61
CA ALA A 616 37.76 2.50 -4.07
C ALA A 616 37.04 1.26 -4.64
N GLY A 617 37.23 0.10 -4.01
CA GLY A 617 36.58 -1.15 -4.39
C GLY A 617 35.09 -1.21 -4.09
N LEU A 618 34.59 -0.51 -3.06
CA LEU A 618 33.14 -0.40 -2.80
C LEU A 618 32.52 0.72 -3.63
N ARG A 619 33.25 1.82 -3.82
CA ARG A 619 32.80 2.97 -4.59
C ARG A 619 32.51 2.62 -6.06
N SER A 620 33.22 1.65 -6.64
CA SER A 620 32.97 1.17 -8.00
C SER A 620 31.62 0.45 -8.19
N HIS A 621 30.88 0.21 -7.10
CA HIS A 621 29.54 -0.37 -7.10
C HIS A 621 28.44 0.65 -6.82
N LEU A 622 28.77 1.94 -6.76
CA LEU A 622 27.78 2.99 -6.49
C LEU A 622 27.35 3.68 -7.78
N ASP A 623 26.05 3.93 -7.90
CA ASP A 623 25.46 4.71 -8.97
C ASP A 623 24.62 5.85 -8.37
N ASN A 624 24.91 7.08 -8.78
CA ASN A 624 24.26 8.31 -8.30
C ASN A 624 23.23 8.80 -9.32
N ALA A 625 22.01 8.29 -9.21
CA ALA A 625 20.94 8.42 -10.20
C ALA A 625 20.02 9.61 -9.91
N SER A 626 19.54 10.28 -10.96
CA SER A 626 18.51 11.32 -10.86
C SER A 626 17.14 10.68 -10.65
N THR A 627 16.37 11.15 -9.67
CA THR A 627 15.07 10.55 -9.33
C THR A 627 13.87 11.18 -10.04
N GLY A 628 14.09 12.30 -10.73
CA GLY A 628 13.00 13.15 -11.23
C GLY A 628 12.29 13.97 -10.15
N TYR A 629 12.60 13.77 -8.86
CA TYR A 629 12.07 14.62 -7.78
C TYR A 629 12.74 15.98 -7.77
N VAL A 630 11.92 17.02 -7.66
CA VAL A 630 12.36 18.35 -7.26
C VAL A 630 12.00 18.54 -5.80
N ARG A 631 12.99 18.87 -4.97
CA ARG A 631 12.79 19.31 -3.59
C ARG A 631 12.67 20.83 -3.59
N TYR A 632 11.62 21.37 -2.98
CA TYR A 632 11.31 22.79 -3.08
C TYR A 632 10.61 23.32 -1.83
N ALA A 633 10.55 24.65 -1.71
CA ALA A 633 9.64 25.34 -0.81
C ALA A 633 8.54 26.02 -1.63
N ALA A 634 7.27 25.77 -1.30
CA ALA A 634 6.12 26.49 -1.87
C ALA A 634 5.76 27.70 -1.00
N PHE A 635 5.24 28.73 -1.65
CA PHE A 635 4.78 29.95 -1.00
C PHE A 635 3.27 30.14 -1.25
N PRO A 636 2.39 29.67 -0.34
CA PRO A 636 0.96 29.79 -0.51
C PRO A 636 0.52 31.25 -0.62
N GLN A 637 -0.05 31.64 -1.76
CA GLN A 637 -0.47 33.03 -2.00
C GLN A 637 -1.67 33.45 -1.13
N SER A 638 -2.31 32.49 -0.46
CA SER A 638 -3.41 32.71 0.45
C SER A 638 -3.00 33.10 1.87
N VAL A 639 -1.68 33.08 2.17
CA VAL A 639 -1.11 33.40 3.49
C VAL A 639 -0.27 34.67 3.40
N GLU A 640 -0.58 35.70 4.18
CA GLU A 640 0.23 36.92 4.21
C GLU A 640 1.60 36.69 4.93
N PRO A 641 2.69 37.35 4.50
CA PRO A 641 2.79 38.28 3.36
C PRO A 641 3.15 37.58 2.03
N MET A 642 2.95 36.26 1.91
CA MET A 642 3.29 35.49 0.69
C MET A 642 2.38 35.79 -0.49
N ASN A 643 1.26 36.48 -0.30
CA ASN A 643 0.47 37.07 -1.39
C ASN A 643 1.28 38.10 -2.21
N ASN A 644 2.27 38.78 -1.60
CA ASN A 644 3.14 39.74 -2.28
C ASN A 644 4.38 39.05 -2.90
N ILE A 645 4.52 39.19 -4.22
CA ILE A 645 5.62 38.61 -5.00
C ILE A 645 7.01 39.03 -4.52
N HIS A 646 7.18 40.27 -4.06
CA HIS A 646 8.46 40.77 -3.57
C HIS A 646 8.85 40.08 -2.25
N CYS A 647 7.89 39.72 -1.41
CA CYS A 647 8.17 38.96 -0.19
C CYS A 647 8.65 37.54 -0.52
N ARG A 648 8.06 36.89 -1.53
CA ARG A 648 8.51 35.59 -2.03
C ARG A 648 9.90 35.65 -2.66
N LYS A 649 10.16 36.66 -3.51
CA LYS A 649 11.50 36.90 -4.09
C LYS A 649 12.56 37.17 -3.03
N ALA A 650 12.22 37.91 -1.98
CA ALA A 650 13.13 38.13 -0.85
C ALA A 650 13.55 36.82 -0.18
N VAL A 651 12.59 35.90 0.08
CA VAL A 651 12.88 34.56 0.61
C VAL A 651 13.80 33.78 -0.34
N THR A 652 13.48 33.79 -1.64
CA THR A 652 14.27 33.08 -2.67
C THR A 652 15.71 33.59 -2.76
N TYR A 653 15.94 34.91 -2.79
CA TYR A 653 17.29 35.47 -2.83
C TYR A 653 18.06 35.29 -1.51
N ALA A 654 17.38 35.27 -0.37
CA ALA A 654 18.01 35.06 0.93
C ALA A 654 18.38 33.59 1.19
N ALA A 655 17.83 32.64 0.44
CA ALA A 655 18.10 31.22 0.61
C ALA A 655 19.49 30.83 0.10
N ASP A 656 20.29 30.23 0.98
CA ASP A 656 21.57 29.61 0.62
C ASP A 656 21.33 28.16 0.18
N LYS A 657 21.04 27.96 -1.11
CA LYS A 657 20.75 26.65 -1.68
C LYS A 657 21.91 25.66 -1.50
N LYS A 658 23.15 26.14 -1.35
CA LYS A 658 24.29 25.26 -1.06
C LYS A 658 24.19 24.67 0.34
N GLU A 659 23.86 25.48 1.34
CA GLU A 659 23.61 25.01 2.70
C GLU A 659 22.34 24.14 2.78
N LEU A 660 21.29 24.47 2.03
CA LEU A 660 20.09 23.63 1.94
C LEU A 660 20.40 22.26 1.32
N GLN A 661 21.20 22.21 0.25
CA GLN A 661 21.70 20.96 -0.34
C GLN A 661 22.53 20.16 0.68
N THR A 662 23.42 20.82 1.43
CA THR A 662 24.22 20.18 2.48
C THR A 662 23.34 19.54 3.56
N ALA A 663 22.29 20.23 4.01
CA ALA A 663 21.32 19.70 4.97
C ALA A 663 20.57 18.45 4.45
N ARG A 664 20.58 18.22 3.14
CA ARG A 664 19.99 17.03 2.49
C ARG A 664 21.00 15.94 2.13
N GLY A 665 22.26 16.06 2.53
CA GLY A 665 23.31 15.08 2.20
C GLY A 665 24.34 15.56 1.16
N GLY A 666 24.39 16.87 0.90
CA GLY A 666 25.42 17.48 0.04
C GLY A 666 25.27 17.11 -1.44
N PRO A 667 26.28 17.39 -2.28
CA PRO A 667 26.19 17.16 -3.72
C PRO A 667 26.13 15.69 -4.12
N VAL A 668 26.46 14.76 -3.21
CA VAL A 668 26.44 13.33 -3.52
C VAL A 668 25.08 12.70 -3.21
N ALA A 669 24.54 12.90 -2.00
CA ALA A 669 23.27 12.29 -1.58
C ALA A 669 22.08 13.27 -1.57
N GLY A 670 22.33 14.58 -1.53
CA GLY A 670 21.29 15.61 -1.54
C GLY A 670 20.85 16.08 -2.93
N GLY A 671 21.48 15.56 -3.98
CA GLY A 671 21.18 15.88 -5.38
C GLY A 671 21.87 17.14 -5.92
N ALA A 672 21.52 17.56 -7.13
CA ALA A 672 22.07 18.76 -7.77
C ALA A 672 21.25 20.00 -7.37
N ILE A 673 21.86 21.20 -7.31
CA ILE A 673 21.13 22.44 -7.04
C ILE A 673 20.12 22.68 -8.18
N ALA A 674 18.86 22.91 -7.82
CA ALA A 674 17.80 23.20 -8.78
C ALA A 674 17.69 24.71 -9.03
N PRO A 675 17.90 25.21 -10.26
CA PRO A 675 17.67 26.61 -10.60
C PRO A 675 16.19 26.94 -10.83
N ASN A 676 15.42 25.98 -11.33
CA ASN A 676 14.00 26.13 -11.67
C ASN A 676 13.20 24.85 -11.33
N MET A 677 11.89 24.86 -11.57
CA MET A 677 10.99 23.78 -11.14
C MET A 677 10.95 22.59 -12.10
N LEU A 678 11.27 22.74 -13.39
CA LEU A 678 11.19 21.65 -14.35
C LEU A 678 12.45 20.78 -14.30
N PRO A 679 12.38 19.49 -13.90
CA PRO A 679 13.56 18.65 -13.74
C PRO A 679 14.09 18.13 -15.08
N PRO A 680 15.40 17.77 -15.17
CA PRO A 680 16.03 17.30 -16.40
C PRO A 680 15.39 16.07 -17.07
N SER A 681 14.60 15.29 -16.32
CA SER A 681 13.91 14.10 -16.83
C SER A 681 12.65 14.41 -17.63
N ILE A 682 12.23 15.68 -17.71
CA ILE A 682 10.99 16.10 -18.38
C ILE A 682 11.33 16.88 -19.66
N VAL A 683 10.66 16.52 -20.76
CA VAL A 683 10.79 17.23 -22.05
C VAL A 683 10.40 18.70 -21.88
N GLY A 684 11.23 19.61 -22.40
CA GLY A 684 11.12 21.06 -22.19
C GLY A 684 11.93 21.61 -21.02
N SER A 685 12.62 20.74 -20.26
CA SER A 685 13.54 21.17 -19.20
C SER A 685 14.68 22.06 -19.74
N GLU A 686 14.98 23.13 -19.00
CA GLU A 686 16.08 24.06 -19.28
C GLU A 686 17.05 24.13 -18.08
N PRO A 687 18.05 23.25 -17.99
CA PRO A 687 18.95 23.22 -16.84
C PRO A 687 19.77 24.51 -16.66
N ALA A 688 19.98 25.28 -17.74
CA ALA A 688 20.72 26.54 -17.71
C ALA A 688 19.85 27.77 -17.34
N TYR A 689 18.51 27.64 -17.35
CA TYR A 689 17.61 28.73 -17.00
C TYR A 689 17.64 28.96 -15.48
N ASP A 690 18.30 30.04 -15.06
CA ASP A 690 18.60 30.37 -13.66
C ASP A 690 18.10 31.77 -13.26
N PRO A 691 16.78 31.97 -13.10
CA PRO A 691 16.18 33.29 -12.91
C PRO A 691 16.59 34.00 -11.61
N TYR A 692 17.11 33.25 -10.63
CA TYR A 692 17.51 33.76 -9.32
C TYR A 692 19.02 33.62 -9.03
N GLY A 693 19.83 33.22 -10.02
CA GLY A 693 21.29 33.13 -9.89
C GLY A 693 21.78 32.00 -9.00
N ALA A 694 20.99 30.94 -8.81
CA ALA A 694 21.32 29.79 -7.99
C ALA A 694 22.56 29.03 -8.48
N LEU A 695 22.74 28.87 -9.79
CA LEU A 695 23.91 28.21 -10.37
C LEU A 695 25.08 29.19 -10.47
N ILE A 696 24.82 30.40 -10.96
CA ILE A 696 25.86 31.44 -11.14
C ILE A 696 26.55 31.77 -9.82
N ASN A 697 25.80 31.80 -8.70
CA ASN A 697 26.34 32.06 -7.37
C ASN A 697 26.77 30.80 -6.62
N ASN A 698 26.82 29.63 -7.29
CA ASN A 698 27.14 28.34 -6.68
C ASN A 698 26.31 28.04 -5.41
N GLY A 699 25.02 28.36 -5.47
CA GLY A 699 24.03 28.19 -4.40
C GLY A 699 24.07 29.24 -3.28
N LYS A 700 25.02 30.18 -3.30
CA LYS A 700 25.12 31.22 -2.26
C LYS A 700 23.96 32.24 -2.38
N PRO A 701 23.51 32.82 -1.26
CA PRO A 701 22.40 33.77 -1.26
C PRO A 701 22.85 35.14 -1.79
N ASP A 702 21.90 35.89 -2.35
CA ASP A 702 22.07 37.28 -2.78
C ASP A 702 21.34 38.20 -1.77
N LEU A 703 22.01 38.47 -0.64
CA LEU A 703 21.41 39.23 0.47
C LEU A 703 21.11 40.68 0.12
N GLU A 704 21.81 41.25 -0.87
CA GLU A 704 21.55 42.61 -1.34
C GLU A 704 20.23 42.68 -2.11
N LYS A 705 20.01 41.75 -3.07
CA LYS A 705 18.72 41.63 -3.74
C LYS A 705 17.61 41.26 -2.77
N ALA A 706 17.85 40.35 -1.83
CA ALA A 706 16.86 40.01 -0.81
C ALA A 706 16.38 41.24 -0.02
N ARG A 707 17.29 42.10 0.44
CA ARG A 707 16.93 43.36 1.13
C ARG A 707 16.25 44.37 0.22
N LYS A 708 16.60 44.40 -1.07
CA LYS A 708 15.90 45.23 -2.07
C LYS A 708 14.45 44.78 -2.24
N GLU A 709 14.23 43.48 -2.38
CA GLU A 709 12.90 42.87 -2.48
C GLU A 709 12.10 43.06 -1.18
N LEU A 710 12.73 42.99 0.00
CA LEU A 710 12.06 43.30 1.28
C LEU A 710 11.54 44.74 1.35
N ARG A 711 12.28 45.71 0.80
CA ARG A 711 11.78 47.10 0.68
C ARG A 711 10.57 47.19 -0.24
N ALA A 712 10.60 46.51 -1.39
CA ALA A 712 9.47 46.47 -2.33
C ALA A 712 8.26 45.67 -1.80
N CYS A 713 8.51 44.69 -0.93
CA CYS A 713 7.53 43.92 -0.17
C CYS A 713 6.81 44.76 0.91
N GLY A 714 7.28 45.99 1.18
CA GLY A 714 6.75 46.83 2.26
C GLY A 714 7.23 46.42 3.66
N ASN A 715 8.17 45.47 3.76
CA ASN A 715 8.72 44.93 5.00
C ASN A 715 10.25 45.08 5.03
N PRO A 716 10.79 46.32 5.04
CA PRO A 716 12.23 46.58 4.88
C PRO A 716 13.11 45.95 5.97
N ASN A 717 12.53 45.66 7.14
CA ASN A 717 13.19 45.03 8.28
C ASN A 717 12.91 43.52 8.39
N GLY A 718 12.24 42.93 7.39
CA GLY A 718 11.75 41.56 7.41
C GLY A 718 10.35 41.40 8.00
N PHE A 719 9.88 40.16 8.07
CA PHE A 719 8.54 39.76 8.53
C PHE A 719 8.61 38.42 9.26
N SER A 720 7.50 37.97 9.86
CA SER A 720 7.40 36.65 10.50
C SER A 720 6.56 35.68 9.67
N THR A 721 6.92 34.39 9.63
CA THR A 721 6.11 33.35 8.99
C THR A 721 6.36 31.95 9.57
N VAL A 722 5.59 30.95 9.15
CA VAL A 722 5.71 29.55 9.58
C VAL A 722 6.21 28.69 8.43
N ILE A 723 7.23 27.87 8.71
CA ILE A 723 7.72 26.80 7.82
C ILE A 723 7.07 25.48 8.25
N SER A 724 6.29 24.87 7.37
CA SER A 724 5.73 23.53 7.60
C SER A 724 6.67 22.44 7.06
N VAL A 725 6.90 21.41 7.87
CA VAL A 725 7.66 20.20 7.51
C VAL A 725 7.02 18.93 8.07
N ARG A 726 7.27 17.80 7.41
CA ARG A 726 6.93 16.48 7.94
C ARG A 726 8.00 16.01 8.92
N LYS A 727 7.59 15.70 10.16
CA LYS A 727 8.50 15.31 11.25
C LYS A 727 9.20 13.97 11.01
N ASN A 728 8.56 13.07 10.25
CA ASN A 728 9.08 11.75 9.87
C ASN A 728 10.00 11.79 8.63
N VAL A 729 10.37 12.98 8.14
CA VAL A 729 11.34 13.16 7.05
C VAL A 729 12.50 14.03 7.55
N PRO A 730 13.52 13.45 8.20
CA PRO A 730 14.60 14.21 8.86
C PRO A 730 15.29 15.22 7.94
N ALA A 731 15.63 14.84 6.71
CA ALA A 731 16.27 15.73 5.74
C ALA A 731 15.41 16.97 5.41
N GLN A 732 14.08 16.88 5.48
CA GLN A 732 13.17 18.02 5.29
C GLN A 732 13.21 18.96 6.50
N VAL A 733 13.28 18.42 7.72
CA VAL A 733 13.43 19.20 8.96
C VAL A 733 14.78 19.93 8.97
N ASP A 734 15.86 19.26 8.62
CA ASP A 734 17.20 19.85 8.55
C ASP A 734 17.27 20.96 7.50
N THR A 735 16.60 20.78 6.36
CA THR A 735 16.44 21.82 5.33
C THR A 735 15.72 23.05 5.89
N ALA A 736 14.66 22.87 6.69
CA ALA A 736 13.92 23.99 7.31
C ALA A 736 14.77 24.77 8.31
N VAL A 737 15.56 24.06 9.13
CA VAL A 737 16.47 24.69 10.09
C VAL A 737 17.55 25.50 9.36
N ALA A 738 18.12 24.94 8.29
CA ALA A 738 19.08 25.64 7.46
C ALA A 738 18.44 26.90 6.82
N LEU A 739 17.23 26.78 6.26
CA LEU A 739 16.51 27.90 5.67
C LEU A 739 16.21 29.00 6.69
N GLN A 740 15.67 28.65 7.87
CA GLN A 740 15.40 29.58 8.98
C GLN A 740 16.65 30.40 9.34
N LYS A 741 17.81 29.75 9.46
CA LYS A 741 19.08 30.42 9.76
C LYS A 741 19.47 31.45 8.69
N GLN A 742 19.22 31.15 7.41
CA GLN A 742 19.55 32.06 6.30
C GLN A 742 18.58 33.25 6.25
N LEU A 743 17.28 32.99 6.37
CA LEU A 743 16.23 34.01 6.35
C LEU A 743 16.40 35.03 7.48
N LYS A 744 16.86 34.60 8.66
CA LYS A 744 17.18 35.49 9.79
C LYS A 744 18.23 36.57 9.45
N LYS A 745 19.14 36.32 8.50
CA LYS A 745 20.18 37.29 8.08
C LYS A 745 19.64 38.54 7.41
N VAL A 746 18.39 38.50 6.95
CA VAL A 746 17.67 39.64 6.34
C VAL A 746 16.45 40.07 7.17
N GLY A 747 16.33 39.58 8.41
CA GLY A 747 15.24 39.96 9.32
C GLY A 747 13.95 39.15 9.17
N ILE A 748 13.92 38.13 8.30
CA ILE A 748 12.77 37.24 8.17
C ILE A 748 12.84 36.20 9.29
N ASN A 749 11.92 36.29 10.26
CA ASN A 749 11.84 35.37 11.38
C ASN A 749 10.88 34.24 11.05
N THR A 750 11.28 32.98 11.26
CA THR A 750 10.41 31.84 11.01
C THR A 750 10.24 30.96 12.24
N THR A 751 9.06 30.38 12.39
CA THR A 751 8.83 29.23 13.27
C THR A 751 8.73 27.97 12.41
N ILE A 752 9.16 26.82 12.93
CA ILE A 752 9.07 25.54 12.20
C ILE A 752 7.98 24.71 12.87
N ASP A 753 6.91 24.44 12.13
CA ASP A 753 5.87 23.50 12.55
C ASP A 753 6.14 22.12 11.96
N ARG A 754 6.04 21.08 12.79
CA ARG A 754 6.42 19.71 12.48
C ARG A 754 5.18 18.83 12.52
N ILE A 755 4.60 18.60 11.35
CA ILE A 755 3.39 17.79 11.21
C ILE A 755 3.74 16.31 11.08
N ASP A 756 2.79 15.44 11.44
CA ASP A 756 2.90 14.03 11.09
C ASP A 756 2.74 13.86 9.58
N GLY A 757 3.57 13.02 8.94
CA GLY A 757 3.46 12.74 7.52
C GLY A 757 2.12 12.10 7.15
N ALA A 758 1.51 11.32 8.05
CA ALA A 758 0.18 10.78 7.84
C ALA A 758 -0.93 11.86 7.80
N ALA A 759 -0.67 13.03 8.40
CA ALA A 759 -1.59 14.16 8.40
C ALA A 759 -1.42 15.09 7.19
N THR A 760 -0.59 14.72 6.20
CA THR A 760 -0.31 15.57 5.02
C THR A 760 -1.60 15.99 4.30
N PHE A 761 -2.50 15.03 4.07
CA PHE A 761 -3.77 15.21 3.38
C PHE A 761 -4.65 16.27 4.06
N ASP A 762 -4.89 16.13 5.37
CA ASP A 762 -5.77 17.03 6.13
C ASP A 762 -5.12 18.39 6.47
N VAL A 763 -3.82 18.56 6.22
CA VAL A 763 -3.06 19.71 6.74
C VAL A 763 -2.44 20.55 5.63
N ILE A 764 -1.49 20.03 4.84
CA ILE A 764 -0.83 20.84 3.81
C ILE A 764 -1.53 20.72 2.46
N GLU A 765 -2.26 19.64 2.21
CA GLU A 765 -3.09 19.46 1.02
C GLU A 765 -4.50 20.06 1.17
N SER A 766 -4.81 20.68 2.31
CA SER A 766 -6.02 21.48 2.54
C SER A 766 -5.66 22.97 2.55
N PRO A 767 -6.00 23.76 1.50
CA PRO A 767 -5.73 25.20 1.49
C PRO A 767 -6.36 25.95 2.68
N LYS A 768 -7.46 25.42 3.23
CA LYS A 768 -8.06 25.97 4.45
C LYS A 768 -7.14 25.78 5.65
N ALA A 769 -6.64 24.56 5.89
CA ALA A 769 -5.75 24.31 7.02
C ALA A 769 -4.41 25.06 6.88
N VAL A 770 -3.89 25.19 5.65
CA VAL A 770 -2.71 26.01 5.34
C VAL A 770 -2.90 27.47 5.77
N ARG A 771 -4.05 28.07 5.42
CA ARG A 771 -4.40 29.43 5.87
C ARG A 771 -4.57 29.55 7.37
N ASP A 772 -5.37 28.66 7.96
CA ASP A 772 -5.71 28.71 9.38
C ASP A 772 -4.46 28.56 10.27
N ARG A 773 -3.44 27.82 9.80
CA ARG A 773 -2.17 27.63 10.49
C ARG A 773 -1.08 28.65 10.11
N GLY A 774 -1.35 29.53 9.15
CA GLY A 774 -0.41 30.56 8.71
C GLY A 774 0.87 30.02 8.08
N TYR A 775 0.81 28.89 7.37
CA TYR A 775 1.95 28.28 6.71
C TYR A 775 2.38 29.09 5.47
N GLY A 776 3.27 30.07 5.65
CA GLY A 776 3.79 30.85 4.52
C GLY A 776 4.90 30.14 3.73
N ILE A 777 5.52 29.09 4.30
CA ILE A 777 6.50 28.28 3.58
C ILE A 777 6.19 26.80 3.81
N ILE A 778 5.95 26.06 2.74
CA ILE A 778 5.74 24.60 2.81
C ILE A 778 6.92 23.93 2.11
N LEU A 779 7.78 23.24 2.86
CA LEU A 779 8.84 22.44 2.26
C LEU A 779 8.28 21.09 1.86
N THR A 780 8.55 20.63 0.65
CA THR A 780 8.11 19.31 0.16
C THR A 780 8.94 18.89 -1.05
N GLY A 781 8.50 17.86 -1.79
CA GLY A 781 8.98 17.62 -3.14
C GLY A 781 7.97 16.86 -3.98
N PHE A 782 8.19 16.92 -5.29
CA PHE A 782 7.28 16.34 -6.28
C PHE A 782 8.09 15.71 -7.41
N ALA A 783 7.58 14.60 -7.94
CA ALA A 783 8.04 13.99 -9.17
C ALA A 783 6.80 13.68 -10.02
N ALA A 784 6.98 13.60 -11.33
CA ALA A 784 5.89 13.32 -12.25
C ALA A 784 5.50 11.84 -12.17
N ASP A 785 4.20 11.54 -12.22
CA ASP A 785 3.73 10.15 -12.37
C ASP A 785 4.11 9.56 -13.74
N PHE A 786 4.18 10.42 -14.76
CA PHE A 786 4.66 10.12 -16.10
C PHE A 786 5.48 11.31 -16.63
N PRO A 787 6.51 11.09 -17.48
CA PRO A 787 7.62 12.02 -17.66
C PRO A 787 7.34 13.21 -18.61
N THR A 788 6.19 13.88 -18.45
CA THR A 788 5.80 15.05 -19.24
C THR A 788 5.52 16.27 -18.36
N GLY A 789 5.40 17.44 -18.99
CA GLY A 789 5.01 18.65 -18.27
C GLY A 789 3.58 18.61 -17.73
N GLN A 790 2.67 17.80 -18.32
CA GLN A 790 1.36 17.55 -17.72
C GLN A 790 1.49 16.75 -16.43
N GLY A 791 2.32 15.70 -16.45
CA GLY A 791 2.57 14.86 -15.27
C GLY A 791 3.28 15.62 -14.15
N PHE A 792 4.10 16.62 -14.49
CA PHE A 792 4.88 17.39 -13.53
C PHE A 792 4.27 18.76 -13.14
N LEU A 793 4.15 19.70 -14.08
CA LEU A 793 3.84 21.10 -13.79
C LEU A 793 2.35 21.34 -13.55
N ARG A 794 1.46 20.65 -14.26
CA ARG A 794 0.00 20.87 -14.16
C ARG A 794 -0.53 20.75 -12.72
N PRO A 795 -0.25 19.68 -11.94
CA PRO A 795 -0.72 19.59 -10.56
C PRO A 795 -0.13 20.66 -9.64
N LEU A 796 0.97 21.32 -10.04
CA LEU A 796 1.66 22.34 -9.25
C LEU A 796 1.30 23.78 -9.65
N ALA A 797 0.87 24.03 -10.89
CA ALA A 797 0.81 25.39 -11.42
C ALA A 797 -0.49 25.72 -12.18
N ASP A 798 -1.31 24.74 -12.53
CA ASP A 798 -2.63 25.00 -13.12
C ASP A 798 -3.60 25.42 -12.02
N GLY A 799 -4.20 26.61 -12.15
CA GLY A 799 -5.13 27.15 -11.17
C GLY A 799 -6.39 26.30 -10.98
N ARG A 800 -6.75 25.46 -11.97
CA ARG A 800 -7.88 24.51 -11.89
C ARG A 800 -7.56 23.29 -11.02
N PHE A 801 -6.30 23.11 -10.65
CA PHE A 801 -5.83 22.07 -9.73
C PHE A 801 -5.69 22.55 -8.29
N ILE A 802 -6.17 23.76 -7.99
CA ILE A 802 -6.38 24.21 -6.61
C ILE A 802 -7.62 23.50 -6.07
N LEU A 803 -7.40 22.41 -5.35
CA LEU A 803 -8.46 21.58 -4.80
C LEU A 803 -8.80 22.00 -3.37
N LYS A 804 -10.02 21.69 -2.91
CA LYS A 804 -10.40 21.91 -1.50
C LYS A 804 -9.63 21.00 -0.55
N GLU A 805 -9.37 19.77 -0.99
CA GLU A 805 -8.62 18.72 -0.30
C GLU A 805 -7.78 17.96 -1.34
N GLY A 806 -6.67 17.36 -0.95
CA GLY A 806 -5.75 16.69 -1.89
C GLY A 806 -5.03 17.66 -2.84
N ASN A 807 -4.88 18.92 -2.44
CA ASN A 807 -4.27 19.98 -3.25
C ASN A 807 -2.74 19.82 -3.34
N ASN A 808 -2.23 19.63 -4.55
CA ASN A 808 -0.79 19.62 -4.83
C ASN A 808 -0.24 21.00 -5.24
N ASN A 809 -1.11 21.93 -5.68
CA ASN A 809 -0.73 23.31 -5.98
C ASN A 809 -0.64 24.09 -4.66
N TYR A 810 0.37 23.77 -3.85
CA TYR A 810 0.59 24.37 -2.53
C TYR A 810 0.82 25.87 -2.59
N ALA A 811 1.35 26.40 -3.70
CA ALA A 811 1.51 27.84 -3.89
C ALA A 811 0.17 28.55 -4.15
N GLU A 812 -0.90 27.80 -4.45
CA GLU A 812 -2.20 28.32 -4.89
C GLU A 812 -2.04 29.26 -6.09
N LEU A 813 -1.12 28.94 -7.01
CA LEU A 813 -0.89 29.72 -8.22
C LEU A 813 -2.08 29.56 -9.17
N ASN A 814 -2.69 30.67 -9.55
CA ASN A 814 -3.80 30.72 -10.50
C ASN A 814 -3.62 31.91 -11.45
N ASP A 815 -2.79 31.72 -12.46
CA ASP A 815 -2.53 32.72 -13.50
C ASP A 815 -3.24 32.31 -14.81
N PRO A 816 -4.06 33.18 -15.41
CA PRO A 816 -4.83 32.84 -16.61
C PRO A 816 -3.95 32.54 -17.84
N ASP A 817 -2.77 33.16 -17.97
CA ASP A 817 -1.86 32.86 -19.08
C ASP A 817 -1.24 31.47 -18.91
N ILE A 818 -0.86 31.12 -17.67
CA ILE A 818 -0.36 29.77 -17.36
C ILE A 818 -1.44 28.72 -17.65
N ASN A 819 -2.69 28.98 -17.24
CA ASN A 819 -3.82 28.08 -17.50
C ASN A 819 -4.06 27.90 -19.01
N ALA A 820 -4.00 28.98 -19.79
CA ALA A 820 -4.16 28.93 -21.25
C ALA A 820 -3.01 28.19 -21.94
N LEU A 821 -1.78 28.30 -21.44
CA LEU A 821 -0.64 27.52 -21.95
C LEU A 821 -0.81 26.03 -21.64
N PHE A 822 -1.39 25.66 -20.49
CA PHE A 822 -1.75 24.25 -20.24
C PHE A 822 -2.77 23.74 -21.24
N ASP A 823 -3.79 24.53 -21.60
CA ASP A 823 -4.78 24.12 -22.61
C ASP A 823 -4.16 23.84 -23.98
N GLN A 824 -3.15 24.64 -24.36
CA GLN A 824 -2.37 24.42 -25.58
C GLN A 824 -1.47 23.18 -25.47
N ALA A 825 -0.73 23.04 -24.37
CA ALA A 825 0.23 21.95 -24.20
C ALA A 825 -0.44 20.58 -24.11
N ILE A 826 -1.60 20.50 -23.44
CA ILE A 826 -2.34 19.25 -23.24
C ILE A 826 -2.93 18.74 -24.55
N THR A 827 -3.33 19.63 -25.47
CA THR A 827 -3.99 19.23 -26.73
C THR A 827 -3.00 18.99 -27.87
N GLU A 828 -1.77 19.50 -27.75
CA GLU A 828 -0.66 19.27 -28.68
C GLU A 828 -0.22 17.79 -28.67
N GLN A 829 -0.14 17.19 -29.85
CA GLN A 829 0.18 15.77 -30.02
C GLN A 829 1.68 15.54 -30.28
N ASP A 830 2.42 16.57 -30.65
CA ASP A 830 3.87 16.52 -30.81
C ASP A 830 4.56 16.76 -29.45
N PRO A 831 5.23 15.76 -28.86
CA PRO A 831 5.83 15.89 -27.53
C PRO A 831 6.90 16.98 -27.45
N VAL A 832 7.60 17.29 -28.54
CA VAL A 832 8.62 18.35 -28.57
C VAL A 832 7.95 19.72 -28.54
N LYS A 833 6.86 19.91 -29.29
CA LYS A 833 6.09 21.16 -29.25
C LYS A 833 5.40 21.35 -27.91
N ALA A 834 4.78 20.31 -27.36
CA ALA A 834 4.22 20.35 -26.00
C ALA A 834 5.30 20.70 -24.97
N GLY A 835 6.49 20.08 -25.07
CA GLY A 835 7.67 20.40 -24.27
C GLY A 835 8.06 21.88 -24.32
N ASN A 836 8.08 22.50 -25.50
CA ASN A 836 8.36 23.93 -25.66
C ASN A 836 7.29 24.84 -25.02
N ILE A 837 6.05 24.37 -24.89
CA ILE A 837 4.98 25.10 -24.17
C ILE A 837 5.18 24.94 -22.67
N TYR A 838 5.47 23.72 -22.18
CA TYR A 838 5.79 23.48 -20.77
C TYR A 838 7.04 24.25 -20.30
N GLN A 839 8.01 24.43 -21.19
CA GLN A 839 9.15 25.31 -20.99
C GLN A 839 8.73 26.77 -20.70
N GLN A 840 7.79 27.31 -21.50
CA GLN A 840 7.25 28.65 -21.27
C GLN A 840 6.50 28.75 -19.94
N ILE A 841 5.73 27.72 -19.58
CA ILE A 841 5.05 27.63 -18.28
C ILE A 841 6.08 27.66 -17.15
N ASN A 842 7.16 26.88 -17.23
CA ASN A 842 8.22 26.87 -16.21
C ASN A 842 8.85 28.25 -15.98
N ARG A 843 9.07 29.02 -17.07
CA ARG A 843 9.57 30.41 -16.97
C ARG A 843 8.57 31.32 -16.26
N LYS A 844 7.30 31.30 -16.65
CA LYS A 844 6.24 32.07 -15.98
C LYS A 844 6.10 31.69 -14.49
N VAL A 845 6.06 30.40 -14.16
CA VAL A 845 6.05 29.91 -12.77
C VAL A 845 7.23 30.47 -11.97
N SER A 846 8.42 30.53 -12.57
CA SER A 846 9.61 31.10 -11.95
C SER A 846 9.50 32.61 -11.76
N GLU A 847 8.93 33.34 -12.72
CA GLU A 847 8.68 34.79 -12.64
C GLU A 847 7.73 35.14 -11.49
N HIS A 848 6.70 34.32 -11.25
CA HIS A 848 5.79 34.46 -10.10
C HIS A 848 6.48 34.24 -8.75
N ALA A 849 7.69 33.69 -8.72
CA ALA A 849 8.36 33.27 -7.49
C ALA A 849 7.44 32.42 -6.61
N ALA A 850 6.61 31.55 -7.22
CA ALA A 850 5.65 30.72 -6.49
C ALA A 850 6.34 29.59 -5.69
N TYR A 851 7.52 29.19 -6.16
CA TYR A 851 8.33 28.12 -5.61
C TYR A 851 9.80 28.56 -5.48
N LEU A 852 10.46 28.06 -4.45
CA LEU A 852 11.91 28.02 -4.29
C LEU A 852 12.37 26.58 -4.56
N PRO A 853 12.84 26.25 -5.78
CA PRO A 853 13.50 24.97 -6.04
C PRO A 853 14.79 24.87 -5.21
N ILE A 854 15.06 23.72 -4.63
CA ILE A 854 16.23 23.48 -3.76
C ILE A 854 17.19 22.53 -4.46
N THR A 855 16.76 21.28 -4.69
CA THR A 855 17.56 20.29 -5.43
C THR A 855 16.75 19.47 -6.42
N TYR A 856 17.39 19.12 -7.53
CA TYR A 856 17.03 17.96 -8.33
C TYR A 856 17.59 16.74 -7.60
N GLU A 857 16.71 15.97 -6.96
CA GLU A 857 17.10 14.92 -6.06
C GLU A 857 17.80 13.78 -6.80
N LYS A 858 18.89 13.31 -6.19
CA LYS A 858 19.59 12.12 -6.63
C LYS A 858 19.72 11.14 -5.47
N ILE A 859 19.77 9.86 -5.79
CA ILE A 859 19.94 8.77 -4.82
C ILE A 859 21.23 8.00 -5.13
N LEU A 860 21.95 7.62 -4.08
CA LEU A 860 23.14 6.79 -4.20
C LEU A 860 22.76 5.33 -3.97
N MET A 861 22.69 4.58 -5.06
CA MET A 861 22.29 3.16 -5.06
C MET A 861 23.50 2.24 -5.05
N TRP A 862 23.31 1.06 -4.46
CA TRP A 862 24.28 -0.03 -4.46
C TRP A 862 23.99 -1.02 -5.58
N ARG A 863 25.00 -1.29 -6.41
CA ARG A 863 24.98 -2.30 -7.47
C ARG A 863 25.66 -3.58 -6.98
N GLY A 864 24.85 -4.56 -6.61
CA GLY A 864 25.30 -5.90 -6.24
C GLY A 864 26.37 -6.46 -7.21
N PRO A 865 27.50 -7.01 -6.71
CA PRO A 865 28.62 -7.42 -7.57
C PRO A 865 28.29 -8.48 -8.62
N ARG A 866 27.24 -9.30 -8.38
CA ARG A 866 26.80 -10.32 -9.33
C ARG A 866 25.74 -9.83 -10.33
N LEU A 867 25.21 -8.62 -10.18
CA LEU A 867 24.18 -8.10 -11.07
C LEU A 867 24.73 -7.88 -12.49
N THR A 868 23.91 -8.25 -13.48
CA THR A 868 24.15 -8.01 -14.90
C THR A 868 23.06 -7.13 -15.50
N ASN A 869 23.40 -6.44 -16.59
CA ASN A 869 22.51 -5.52 -17.32
C ASN A 869 21.94 -4.38 -16.46
N VAL A 870 22.75 -3.86 -15.55
CA VAL A 870 22.29 -2.84 -14.61
C VAL A 870 22.37 -1.48 -15.26
N TYR A 871 21.24 -0.78 -15.32
CA TYR A 871 21.17 0.63 -15.70
C TYR A 871 20.00 1.30 -14.99
N THR A 872 20.10 2.61 -14.77
CA THR A 872 19.05 3.42 -14.15
C THR A 872 18.02 3.84 -15.18
N ALA A 873 16.75 3.91 -14.82
CA ALA A 873 15.65 4.35 -15.68
C ALA A 873 14.93 5.55 -15.05
N ASP A 874 15.02 6.70 -15.72
CA ASP A 874 14.35 7.94 -15.32
C ASP A 874 12.82 7.80 -15.33
N SER A 875 12.26 6.95 -16.20
CA SER A 875 10.83 6.59 -16.22
C SER A 875 10.36 5.87 -14.94
N TYR A 876 11.29 5.36 -14.12
CA TYR A 876 11.00 4.72 -12.83
C TYR A 876 11.75 5.40 -11.68
N PHE A 877 11.86 6.73 -11.75
CA PHE A 877 12.44 7.60 -10.73
C PHE A 877 13.92 7.30 -10.47
N GLY A 878 14.68 7.01 -11.52
CA GLY A 878 16.12 6.78 -11.45
C GLY A 878 16.54 5.45 -10.84
N ARG A 879 15.58 4.58 -10.49
CA ARG A 879 15.86 3.22 -10.00
C ARG A 879 16.46 2.39 -11.12
N TYR A 880 17.07 1.26 -10.76
CA TYR A 880 17.48 0.29 -11.77
C TYR A 880 16.27 -0.27 -12.54
N ASP A 881 16.41 -0.50 -13.83
CA ASP A 881 15.39 -1.17 -14.64
C ASP A 881 15.30 -2.65 -14.25
N TYR A 882 14.29 -3.02 -13.46
CA TYR A 882 14.26 -4.34 -12.82
C TYR A 882 14.15 -5.48 -13.84
N VAL A 883 13.34 -5.30 -14.88
CA VAL A 883 13.08 -6.36 -15.86
C VAL A 883 14.26 -6.66 -16.81
N SER A 884 15.28 -5.80 -16.83
CA SER A 884 16.53 -6.05 -17.55
C SER A 884 17.56 -6.83 -16.74
N LEU A 885 17.43 -6.85 -15.40
CA LEU A 885 18.46 -7.41 -14.51
C LEU A 885 18.64 -8.92 -14.72
N GLY A 886 19.89 -9.36 -14.69
CA GLY A 886 20.27 -10.75 -14.48
C GLY A 886 21.26 -10.91 -13.33
N VAL A 887 21.68 -12.14 -13.07
CA VAL A 887 22.69 -12.45 -12.05
C VAL A 887 23.75 -13.38 -12.61
N LYS A 888 25.02 -13.17 -12.23
CA LYS A 888 26.09 -14.15 -12.42
C LYS A 888 25.91 -15.28 -11.42
N GLN A 889 25.96 -16.52 -11.91
CA GLN A 889 25.85 -17.75 -11.11
C GLN A 889 27.13 -18.05 -10.34
#